data_AF-A0A2K3DXR8-F1
#
_entry.id   AF-A0A2K3DXR8-F1
#
_cell.length_a   1.000
_cell.length_b   1.000
_cell.length_c   1.000
_cell.angle_alpha   90.00
_cell.angle_beta   90.00
_cell.angle_gamma   90.00
#
_symmetry.space_group_name_H-M   'P 1'
#
loop_
_entity.id
_entity.type
_entity.pdbx_description
1 polymer ?
#
loop_
_entity_poly.entity_id
_entity_poly.type
_entity_poly.pdbx_seq_one_letter_code
_entity_poly.pdbx_strand_id
1 'polypeptide(L)'
;MGAGCAKEAPAASTGVLPPEPKRGGGDSTSVSTPRGDESKEASPASKASAPPATTRPRSLTIAHFNDVYLIEPNEREPVGGASRLATKVKELKSHGDNPLVLFSGDAYNPSLMSTMTMGAQMVPILNEIGVHCSCMGNHDFDYGLPNLLKLNSQCKFPWLMANVLDRATGKPYANAAGTWTTEWNGIKVGVVGLVEEEWLDTLGAVNTAEMQYQDFVAVGRKLAAELKADGAELLIALTHMREPNDRKLAAEAPEFHLVLGGHDHHYVSAFVEPHNNLLVKSGTDFRDLSVVRVELPGGDAAPKLTPERISIVSAVPEDPATKAIVDEYMKLMGEKMDEVVVETLEPLDGRFQTVRTRESNLGNFVCDVWRKAANAQIAILNGGSLRSDAVHPAGKLKARDFVAILPMVDETVVLECTGAQVVAALENGVSQWPKLEGRFPQTSGVKFKFDPSKPAGERVVPGSVCITDFDDTIDDEKTPIQMDKKYRVAVKEYLAKGKDGFDVFTECKVLVDAEAGVVLPTALKNHFVTLGVLSKWNQQVALSPLAAFWKQRSKTHHSLDANGSAHGGPEHKRVHNHGVAVHHPNGEGYCIQPVVEGRIVNIRGEDAEFWEQEEKEAEERVGQSMRRAQEEEAEAQQPPAAPSKAVAVEVAEEEETTTVQRSEDAAEDDVLELEGPDAGCDEVEGPAGAGATANKDDDDDVL
;
A
#
# COMPACT_ATOMS: atom_id res chain seq x y z
N MET A 1 -30.06 -0.48 54.37
CA MET A 1 -31.17 -1.46 54.34
C MET A 1 -30.91 -2.37 53.14
N GLY A 2 -31.10 -3.69 53.16
CA GLY A 2 -31.35 -4.62 54.28
C GLY A 2 -30.23 -5.66 54.41
N ALA A 3 -30.45 -6.75 55.16
CA ALA A 3 -29.41 -7.76 55.43
C ALA A 3 -29.96 -9.20 55.50
N GLY A 4 -29.09 -10.18 55.22
CA GLY A 4 -29.29 -11.65 55.29
C GLY A 4 -28.10 -12.32 54.59
N CYS A 5 -27.24 -13.18 55.17
CA CYS A 5 -27.32 -14.11 56.31
C CYS A 5 -28.23 -15.33 56.03
N ALA A 6 -27.81 -16.60 56.09
CA ALA A 6 -26.47 -17.24 56.11
C ALA A 6 -26.65 -18.78 55.92
N LYS A 7 -25.57 -19.55 55.65
CA LYS A 7 -25.33 -20.93 56.18
C LYS A 7 -23.98 -21.52 55.77
N GLU A 8 -23.59 -22.63 56.41
CA GLU A 8 -22.23 -23.19 56.47
C GLU A 8 -22.17 -24.68 56.10
N ALA A 9 -21.00 -25.12 55.59
CA ALA A 9 -20.33 -26.42 55.90
C ALA A 9 -21.05 -27.75 55.53
N PRO A 10 -20.40 -28.95 55.67
CA PRO A 10 -19.03 -29.25 56.10
C PRO A 10 -18.20 -30.13 55.10
N ALA A 11 -17.01 -30.55 55.52
CA ALA A 11 -16.06 -31.39 54.77
C ALA A 11 -16.09 -32.88 55.17
N ALA A 12 -15.37 -33.74 54.42
CA ALA A 12 -15.06 -35.12 54.78
C ALA A 12 -13.68 -35.54 54.23
N SER A 13 -13.01 -36.52 54.88
CA SER A 13 -11.62 -36.92 54.56
C SER A 13 -11.33 -38.41 54.76
N THR A 14 -10.82 -39.09 53.73
CA THR A 14 -10.04 -40.34 53.72
C THR A 14 -9.26 -40.41 52.40
N GLY A 15 -8.11 -41.08 52.24
CA GLY A 15 -7.25 -41.78 53.19
C GLY A 15 -7.06 -43.27 52.87
N VAL A 16 -6.00 -43.65 52.13
CA VAL A 16 -5.35 -44.99 52.09
C VAL A 16 -4.09 -44.99 51.19
N LEU A 17 -3.08 -45.80 51.55
CA LEU A 17 -1.82 -46.15 50.87
C LEU A 17 -1.36 -47.54 51.41
N PRO A 18 -0.33 -48.24 50.88
CA PRO A 18 0.36 -48.17 49.58
C PRO A 18 0.25 -49.55 48.84
N PRO A 19 1.23 -50.04 48.03
CA PRO A 19 2.49 -50.58 48.57
C PRO A 19 3.79 -50.25 47.78
N GLU A 20 4.92 -50.31 48.49
CA GLU A 20 6.32 -50.31 47.99
C GLU A 20 6.74 -51.75 47.54
N PRO A 21 7.94 -52.05 46.93
CA PRO A 21 9.26 -51.80 47.56
C PRO A 21 10.53 -51.63 46.66
N LYS A 22 11.64 -51.10 47.22
CA LYS A 22 12.95 -51.83 47.39
C LYS A 22 14.20 -50.98 47.75
N ARG A 23 14.62 -51.13 49.02
CA ARG A 23 15.97 -51.52 49.53
C ARG A 23 17.24 -50.67 49.23
N GLY A 24 17.85 -50.21 50.31
CA GLY A 24 19.32 -50.07 50.50
C GLY A 24 19.74 -48.72 51.12
N GLY A 25 20.53 -48.63 52.19
CA GLY A 25 21.00 -49.64 53.15
C GLY A 25 22.39 -49.33 53.73
N GLY A 26 22.51 -49.08 55.04
CA GLY A 26 23.80 -48.88 55.72
C GLY A 26 23.70 -48.19 57.10
N ASP A 27 24.54 -48.67 58.03
CA ASP A 27 24.90 -48.26 59.41
C ASP A 27 24.66 -46.83 59.95
N SER A 28 24.84 -46.54 61.26
CA SER A 28 24.51 -47.20 62.55
C SER A 28 25.02 -46.33 63.73
N THR A 29 24.68 -46.70 64.98
CA THR A 29 25.12 -46.07 66.27
C THR A 29 24.59 -44.65 66.58
N SER A 30 24.40 -44.21 67.84
CA SER A 30 24.10 -44.96 69.07
C SER A 30 23.49 -44.07 70.16
N VAL A 31 22.45 -44.58 70.83
CA VAL A 31 21.93 -44.29 72.19
C VAL A 31 22.64 -43.22 73.03
N SER A 32 21.90 -42.18 73.45
CA SER A 32 21.64 -41.92 74.89
C SER A 32 20.59 -40.83 75.14
N THR A 33 19.84 -40.98 76.22
CA THR A 33 19.06 -39.91 76.89
C THR A 33 19.42 -39.93 78.37
N PRO A 34 19.20 -38.83 79.10
CA PRO A 34 18.21 -38.93 80.16
C PRO A 34 17.24 -37.73 80.20
N ARG A 35 16.24 -37.82 81.10
CA ARG A 35 15.20 -36.81 81.32
C ARG A 35 15.68 -35.69 82.26
N GLY A 36 15.10 -34.51 82.11
CA GLY A 36 15.14 -33.43 83.09
C GLY A 36 14.04 -32.43 82.77
N ASP A 37 13.00 -32.40 83.61
CA ASP A 37 11.80 -31.55 83.44
C ASP A 37 11.64 -30.72 84.73
N GLU A 38 11.82 -29.41 84.62
CA GLU A 38 11.49 -28.45 85.68
C GLU A 38 11.15 -27.08 85.06
N SER A 39 10.22 -26.36 85.70
CA SER A 39 9.45 -25.28 85.07
C SER A 39 9.86 -23.87 85.48
N LYS A 40 9.61 -22.89 84.58
CA LYS A 40 9.18 -21.52 84.93
C LYS A 40 8.62 -20.76 83.73
N GLU A 41 7.66 -19.89 84.01
CA GLU A 41 6.99 -19.00 83.07
C GLU A 41 7.81 -17.71 82.83
N ALA A 42 7.69 -17.11 81.63
CA ALA A 42 7.22 -15.72 81.47
C ALA A 42 7.24 -15.23 80.01
N SER A 43 6.22 -14.40 79.69
CA SER A 43 6.18 -13.40 78.60
C SER A 43 6.11 -13.88 77.13
N PRO A 44 5.42 -13.12 76.26
CA PRO A 44 5.18 -13.51 74.87
C PRO A 44 6.39 -13.26 73.98
N ALA A 45 6.64 -14.18 73.03
CA ALA A 45 7.61 -13.96 71.98
C ALA A 45 7.18 -12.79 71.08
N SER A 46 8.02 -11.77 70.96
CA SER A 46 7.93 -10.85 69.83
C SER A 46 8.08 -11.66 68.55
N LYS A 47 7.24 -11.39 67.55
CA LYS A 47 7.50 -11.91 66.20
C LYS A 47 8.83 -11.32 65.75
N ALA A 48 9.88 -12.14 65.74
CA ALA A 48 11.10 -11.77 65.07
C ALA A 48 10.74 -11.47 63.62
N SER A 49 10.98 -10.23 63.20
CA SER A 49 10.92 -9.90 61.77
C SER A 49 11.89 -10.84 61.07
N ALA A 50 11.43 -11.56 60.05
CA ALA A 50 12.36 -12.18 59.13
C ALA A 50 13.29 -11.07 58.61
N PRO A 51 14.61 -11.30 58.47
CA PRO A 51 15.44 -10.33 57.77
C PRO A 51 14.79 -10.05 56.41
N PRO A 52 14.71 -8.79 55.96
CA PRO A 52 14.10 -8.48 54.68
C PRO A 52 14.80 -9.33 53.62
N ALA A 53 14.02 -10.16 52.91
CA ALA A 53 14.57 -11.07 51.93
C ALA A 53 15.32 -10.24 50.90
N THR A 54 16.64 -10.37 50.86
CA THR A 54 17.50 -9.62 49.94
C THR A 54 17.21 -10.13 48.53
N THR A 55 16.22 -9.51 47.89
CA THR A 55 15.84 -9.77 46.51
C THR A 55 17.10 -9.61 45.67
N ARG A 56 17.53 -10.70 45.02
CA ARG A 56 18.64 -10.62 44.07
C ARG A 56 18.23 -9.61 42.99
N PRO A 57 19.16 -8.78 42.49
CA PRO A 57 18.88 -7.95 41.32
C PRO A 57 18.31 -8.83 40.21
N ARG A 58 17.14 -8.46 39.69
CA ARG A 58 16.54 -9.13 38.53
C ARG A 58 16.99 -8.37 37.30
N SER A 59 17.25 -9.09 36.22
CA SER A 59 17.64 -8.50 34.96
C SER A 59 16.93 -9.15 33.78
N LEU A 60 16.67 -8.33 32.76
CA LEU A 60 16.26 -8.78 31.45
C LEU A 60 17.05 -8.01 30.40
N THR A 61 17.14 -8.59 29.21
CA THR A 61 17.71 -7.98 28.03
C THR A 61 16.58 -7.72 27.05
N ILE A 62 16.48 -6.51 26.51
CA ILE A 62 15.57 -6.16 25.42
C ILE A 62 16.38 -6.12 24.13
N ALA A 63 15.81 -6.64 23.04
CA ALA A 63 16.34 -6.46 21.70
C ALA A 63 15.31 -5.66 20.88
N HIS A 64 15.72 -4.54 20.30
CA HIS A 64 14.86 -3.61 19.59
C HIS A 64 15.36 -3.35 18.17
N PHE A 65 14.41 -3.28 17.22
CA PHE A 65 14.60 -2.79 15.87
C PHE A 65 13.30 -2.13 15.37
N ASN A 66 13.35 -1.48 14.21
CA ASN A 66 12.28 -0.66 13.63
C ASN A 66 12.55 -0.48 12.13
N ASP A 67 11.53 -0.11 11.35
CA ASP A 67 11.64 0.40 9.97
C ASP A 67 12.42 -0.55 9.03
N VAL A 68 11.80 -1.66 8.66
CA VAL A 68 12.45 -2.77 7.94
C VAL A 68 11.79 -3.02 6.59
N TYR A 69 12.48 -2.66 5.51
CA TYR A 69 11.91 -2.65 4.17
C TYR A 69 12.54 -3.72 3.27
N LEU A 70 13.86 -3.90 3.39
CA LEU A 70 14.65 -4.94 2.73
C LEU A 70 14.86 -6.14 3.68
N ILE A 71 14.66 -7.36 3.17
CA ILE A 71 14.99 -8.60 3.90
C ILE A 71 16.37 -9.12 3.53
N GLU A 72 16.84 -8.75 2.34
CA GLU A 72 18.16 -8.97 1.77
C GLU A 72 19.22 -8.00 2.33
N PRO A 73 20.52 -8.35 2.29
CA PRO A 73 21.58 -7.44 2.68
C PRO A 73 21.86 -6.37 1.60
N ASN A 74 22.11 -5.14 2.03
CA ASN A 74 22.59 -4.03 1.21
C ASN A 74 24.03 -4.24 0.70
N GLU A 75 24.41 -3.57 -0.40
CA GLU A 75 25.80 -3.57 -0.91
C GLU A 75 26.82 -2.86 0.00
N ARG A 76 26.37 -2.04 0.96
CA ARG A 76 27.21 -1.12 1.74
C ARG A 76 27.06 -1.33 3.24
N GLU A 77 28.18 -1.47 3.94
CA GLU A 77 28.25 -1.66 5.38
C GLU A 77 27.62 -0.51 6.20
N PRO A 78 26.98 -0.80 7.35
CA PRO A 78 26.55 -2.13 7.81
C PRO A 78 25.47 -2.70 6.87
N VAL A 79 25.70 -3.88 6.29
CA VAL A 79 24.84 -4.41 5.22
C VAL A 79 23.41 -4.75 5.65
N GLY A 80 23.17 -4.99 6.95
CA GLY A 80 21.86 -5.39 7.44
C GLY A 80 21.41 -6.75 6.91
N GLY A 81 20.14 -6.82 6.53
CA GLY A 81 19.47 -8.04 6.06
C GLY A 81 18.98 -8.92 7.22
N ALA A 82 17.76 -9.42 7.08
CA ALA A 82 17.04 -10.16 8.11
C ALA A 82 17.82 -11.39 8.63
N SER A 83 18.50 -12.10 7.73
CA SER A 83 19.28 -13.31 8.05
C SER A 83 20.39 -13.06 9.07
N ARG A 84 21.01 -11.88 9.07
CA ARG A 84 22.12 -11.52 9.99
C ARG A 84 21.61 -10.95 11.30
N LEU A 85 20.51 -10.20 11.29
CA LEU A 85 19.87 -9.74 12.54
C LEU A 85 19.25 -10.92 13.31
N ALA A 86 18.64 -11.88 12.60
CA ALA A 86 18.16 -13.13 13.20
C ALA A 86 19.30 -13.91 13.89
N THR A 87 20.49 -13.99 13.28
CA THR A 87 21.69 -14.53 13.94
C THR A 87 21.99 -13.80 15.25
N LYS A 88 22.00 -12.45 15.28
CA LYS A 88 22.30 -11.71 16.52
C LYS A 88 21.24 -11.89 17.61
N VAL A 89 19.97 -11.96 17.25
CA VAL A 89 18.89 -12.31 18.19
C VAL A 89 19.06 -13.74 18.72
N LYS A 90 19.49 -14.69 17.89
CA LYS A 90 19.76 -16.09 18.27
C LYS A 90 21.05 -16.24 19.10
N GLU A 91 22.10 -15.45 18.83
CA GLU A 91 23.31 -15.36 19.66
C GLU A 91 22.95 -14.91 21.09
N LEU A 92 22.18 -13.84 21.25
CA LEU A 92 21.70 -13.37 22.56
C LEU A 92 20.90 -14.46 23.29
N LYS A 93 19.98 -15.14 22.59
CA LYS A 93 19.24 -16.30 23.13
C LYS A 93 20.20 -17.41 23.61
N SER A 94 21.26 -17.73 22.85
CA SER A 94 22.23 -18.78 23.20
C SER A 94 23.19 -18.44 24.34
N HIS A 95 23.53 -17.16 24.55
CA HIS A 95 24.36 -16.71 25.68
C HIS A 95 23.59 -16.66 27.01
N GLY A 96 22.28 -16.95 27.00
CA GLY A 96 21.42 -16.93 28.18
C GLY A 96 20.81 -15.55 28.50
N ASP A 97 20.99 -14.54 27.65
CA ASP A 97 20.32 -13.24 27.77
C ASP A 97 18.79 -13.37 27.63
N ASN A 98 18.33 -14.37 26.85
CA ASN A 98 16.92 -14.62 26.51
C ASN A 98 16.14 -13.33 26.21
N PRO A 99 16.51 -12.57 25.16
CA PRO A 99 16.02 -11.22 24.97
C PRO A 99 14.51 -11.14 24.70
N LEU A 100 13.85 -10.17 25.35
CA LEU A 100 12.54 -9.70 24.97
C LEU A 100 12.67 -8.88 23.67
N VAL A 101 12.35 -9.50 22.54
CA VAL A 101 12.41 -8.86 21.22
C VAL A 101 11.15 -8.02 20.98
N LEU A 102 11.34 -6.72 20.73
CA LEU A 102 10.29 -5.73 20.44
C LEU A 102 10.59 -5.02 19.11
N PHE A 103 9.55 -4.62 18.40
CA PHE A 103 9.64 -4.00 17.07
C PHE A 103 8.75 -2.75 17.01
N SER A 104 9.19 -1.67 16.37
CA SER A 104 8.43 -0.39 16.34
C SER A 104 7.67 -0.12 15.04
N GLY A 105 7.25 -1.17 14.34
CA GLY A 105 6.43 -1.04 13.13
C GLY A 105 7.22 -0.66 11.88
N ASP A 106 6.48 -0.46 10.79
CA ASP A 106 6.98 -0.29 9.42
C ASP A 106 7.72 -1.54 8.92
N ALA A 107 6.91 -2.54 8.58
CA ALA A 107 7.32 -3.86 8.08
C ALA A 107 6.83 -4.14 6.65
N TYR A 108 5.71 -3.56 6.24
CA TYR A 108 5.04 -3.98 5.00
C TYR A 108 5.33 -3.13 3.77
N ASN A 109 5.90 -1.94 3.89
CA ASN A 109 6.37 -1.09 2.77
C ASN A 109 7.44 -0.10 3.29
N PRO A 110 8.28 0.57 2.46
CA PRO A 110 8.35 0.53 1.00
C PRO A 110 9.63 -0.16 0.47
N SER A 111 9.46 -1.31 -0.17
CA SER A 111 10.50 -1.93 -1.00
C SER A 111 9.95 -2.50 -2.31
N LEU A 112 10.84 -2.86 -3.22
CA LEU A 112 10.45 -3.53 -4.46
C LEU A 112 9.85 -4.92 -4.19
N MET A 113 10.34 -5.60 -3.15
CA MET A 113 9.79 -6.90 -2.74
C MET A 113 8.39 -6.74 -2.14
N SER A 114 8.19 -5.81 -1.20
CA SER A 114 6.84 -5.54 -0.68
C SER A 114 5.86 -5.12 -1.78
N THR A 115 6.33 -4.34 -2.75
CA THR A 115 5.55 -3.95 -3.93
C THR A 115 5.04 -5.17 -4.70
N MET A 116 5.81 -6.26 -4.81
CA MET A 116 5.36 -7.47 -5.52
C MET A 116 4.53 -8.43 -4.66
N THR A 117 4.81 -8.52 -3.35
CA THR A 117 4.17 -9.45 -2.39
C THR A 117 2.96 -8.86 -1.64
N MET A 118 2.74 -7.54 -1.74
CA MET A 118 1.85 -6.76 -0.86
C MET A 118 2.22 -6.91 0.63
N GLY A 119 3.52 -6.84 0.94
CA GLY A 119 4.05 -6.90 2.32
C GLY A 119 4.22 -8.30 2.92
N ALA A 120 3.73 -9.36 2.24
CA ALA A 120 3.70 -10.71 2.78
C ALA A 120 5.08 -11.32 3.13
N GLN A 121 6.17 -10.80 2.55
CA GLN A 121 7.55 -11.28 2.83
C GLN A 121 7.98 -11.09 4.28
N MET A 122 7.44 -10.06 4.96
CA MET A 122 7.96 -9.67 6.28
C MET A 122 7.35 -10.51 7.42
N VAL A 123 6.12 -11.02 7.23
CA VAL A 123 5.42 -11.89 8.20
C VAL A 123 6.27 -13.09 8.64
N PRO A 124 6.80 -13.97 7.75
CA PRO A 124 7.61 -15.11 8.17
C PRO A 124 8.95 -14.69 8.79
N ILE A 125 9.53 -13.56 8.35
CA ILE A 125 10.79 -13.02 8.89
C ILE A 125 10.62 -12.59 10.37
N LEU A 126 9.63 -11.75 10.69
CA LEU A 126 9.37 -11.31 12.07
C LEU A 126 8.99 -12.49 12.98
N ASN A 127 8.30 -13.49 12.41
CA ASN A 127 7.93 -14.74 13.07
C ASN A 127 9.10 -15.70 13.34
N GLU A 128 10.23 -15.57 12.65
CA GLU A 128 11.44 -16.41 12.81
C GLU A 128 12.51 -15.71 13.67
N ILE A 129 12.63 -14.38 13.56
CA ILE A 129 13.34 -13.55 14.55
C ILE A 129 12.73 -13.77 15.96
N GLY A 130 11.41 -13.93 16.01
CA GLY A 130 10.64 -14.15 17.24
C GLY A 130 10.41 -12.83 17.96
N VAL A 131 9.80 -11.87 17.27
CA VAL A 131 9.21 -10.66 17.84
C VAL A 131 8.09 -11.05 18.81
N HIS A 132 8.01 -10.41 19.97
CA HIS A 132 6.99 -10.70 21.00
C HIS A 132 5.83 -9.70 20.97
N CYS A 133 6.06 -8.49 20.45
CA CYS A 133 5.08 -7.42 20.33
C CYS A 133 5.60 -6.34 19.36
N SER A 134 4.71 -5.70 18.61
CA SER A 134 5.05 -4.59 17.69
C SER A 134 4.17 -3.36 17.92
N CYS A 135 4.64 -2.14 17.62
CA CYS A 135 3.76 -1.02 17.26
C CYS A 135 3.37 -1.12 15.76
N MET A 136 2.32 -0.44 15.32
CA MET A 136 2.04 -0.23 13.89
C MET A 136 2.77 1.03 13.40
N GLY A 137 3.38 0.97 12.22
CA GLY A 137 3.88 2.14 11.48
C GLY A 137 2.93 2.56 10.37
N ASN A 138 3.26 3.64 9.64
CA ASN A 138 2.40 4.18 8.57
C ASN A 138 2.42 3.28 7.34
N HIS A 139 3.59 2.82 6.93
CA HIS A 139 3.75 1.99 5.72
C HIS A 139 3.18 0.57 5.89
N ASP A 140 2.82 0.18 7.11
CA ASP A 140 1.99 -1.00 7.36
C ASP A 140 0.58 -0.88 6.76
N PHE A 141 0.08 0.35 6.53
CA PHE A 141 -1.25 0.63 5.96
C PHE A 141 -1.28 0.81 4.43
N ASP A 142 -0.13 0.92 3.75
CA ASP A 142 -0.03 1.28 2.31
C ASP A 142 -0.82 0.35 1.36
N TYR A 143 -1.05 -0.90 1.75
CA TYR A 143 -1.83 -1.89 1.00
C TYR A 143 -3.30 -1.96 1.42
N GLY A 144 -3.76 -0.99 2.21
CA GLY A 144 -5.13 -0.87 2.71
C GLY A 144 -5.44 -1.79 3.90
N LEU A 145 -6.40 -1.36 4.72
CA LEU A 145 -6.82 -2.05 5.94
C LEU A 145 -7.10 -3.57 5.77
N PRO A 146 -7.76 -4.06 4.69
CA PRO A 146 -7.99 -5.49 4.52
C PRO A 146 -6.71 -6.32 4.39
N ASN A 147 -5.66 -5.76 3.77
CA ASN A 147 -4.37 -6.45 3.67
C ASN A 147 -3.61 -6.42 4.99
N LEU A 148 -3.58 -5.27 5.68
CA LEU A 148 -3.00 -5.13 7.02
C LEU A 148 -3.60 -6.16 8.00
N LEU A 149 -4.93 -6.28 8.04
CA LEU A 149 -5.63 -7.26 8.88
C LEU A 149 -5.25 -8.71 8.51
N LYS A 150 -5.16 -9.01 7.20
CA LYS A 150 -4.72 -10.33 6.70
C LYS A 150 -3.29 -10.66 7.14
N LEU A 151 -2.34 -9.75 7.01
CA LEU A 151 -0.94 -9.98 7.41
C LEU A 151 -0.79 -10.08 8.93
N ASN A 152 -1.40 -9.18 9.69
CA ASN A 152 -1.34 -9.17 11.15
C ASN A 152 -1.90 -10.45 11.77
N SER A 153 -2.93 -11.06 11.17
CA SER A 153 -3.47 -12.36 11.63
C SER A 153 -2.52 -13.55 11.47
N GLN A 154 -1.43 -13.39 10.71
CA GLN A 154 -0.38 -14.39 10.51
C GLN A 154 0.85 -14.15 11.38
N CYS A 155 0.92 -13.01 12.09
CA CYS A 155 1.96 -12.72 13.07
C CYS A 155 1.73 -13.51 14.37
N LYS A 156 2.81 -14.03 14.96
CA LYS A 156 2.78 -14.75 16.25
C LYS A 156 2.73 -13.81 17.48
N PHE A 157 2.53 -12.51 17.25
CA PHE A 157 2.62 -11.43 18.24
C PHE A 157 1.53 -10.37 18.00
N PRO A 158 1.08 -9.66 19.05
CA PRO A 158 0.13 -8.57 18.91
C PRO A 158 0.80 -7.30 18.37
N TRP A 159 0.05 -6.59 17.53
CA TRP A 159 0.33 -5.24 17.06
C TRP A 159 -0.38 -4.20 17.94
N LEU A 160 0.31 -3.12 18.30
CA LEU A 160 -0.14 -2.11 19.24
C LEU A 160 -0.35 -0.73 18.61
N MET A 161 -1.44 -0.09 19.00
CA MET A 161 -1.77 1.31 18.68
C MET A 161 -2.88 1.75 19.64
N ALA A 162 -2.57 2.53 20.69
CA ALA A 162 -3.52 2.83 21.76
C ALA A 162 -4.35 4.09 21.55
N ASN A 163 -3.79 5.06 20.82
CA ASN A 163 -4.29 6.44 20.77
C ASN A 163 -4.96 6.82 19.43
N VAL A 164 -5.11 5.87 18.51
CA VAL A 164 -5.94 6.01 17.31
C VAL A 164 -7.10 5.02 17.43
N LEU A 165 -8.32 5.54 17.57
CA LEU A 165 -9.53 4.74 17.77
C LEU A 165 -10.40 4.71 16.51
N ASP A 166 -11.05 3.57 16.28
CA ASP A 166 -12.17 3.44 15.35
C ASP A 166 -13.41 4.18 15.92
N ARG A 167 -13.95 5.12 15.14
CA ARG A 167 -15.09 5.97 15.56
C ARG A 167 -16.41 5.21 15.72
N ALA A 168 -16.59 4.06 15.07
CA ALA A 168 -17.81 3.28 15.13
C ALA A 168 -17.88 2.39 16.39
N THR A 169 -16.73 1.99 16.91
CA THR A 169 -16.59 1.00 18.01
C THR A 169 -15.96 1.57 19.28
N GLY A 170 -15.24 2.70 19.20
CA GLY A 170 -14.50 3.31 20.32
C GLY A 170 -13.30 2.49 20.78
N LYS A 171 -12.82 1.55 19.96
CA LYS A 171 -11.67 0.67 20.23
C LYS A 171 -10.46 1.12 19.39
N PRO A 172 -9.22 0.70 19.71
CA PRO A 172 -8.08 0.80 18.80
C PRO A 172 -8.42 0.44 17.35
N TYR A 173 -7.99 1.27 16.39
CA TYR A 173 -8.20 1.03 14.97
C TYR A 173 -7.44 -0.22 14.49
N ALA A 174 -7.81 -0.74 13.32
CA ALA A 174 -7.19 -1.92 12.69
C ALA A 174 -7.10 -3.19 13.58
N ASN A 175 -8.01 -3.35 14.55
CA ASN A 175 -7.99 -4.43 15.55
C ASN A 175 -6.68 -4.51 16.37
N ALA A 176 -5.95 -3.41 16.51
CA ALA A 176 -4.77 -3.33 17.36
C ALA A 176 -5.13 -3.59 18.85
N ALA A 177 -4.16 -3.98 19.65
CA ALA A 177 -4.27 -3.85 21.10
C ALA A 177 -3.74 -2.47 21.55
N GLY A 178 -4.32 -1.89 22.60
CA GLY A 178 -3.76 -0.64 23.16
C GLY A 178 -2.48 -0.90 23.97
N THR A 179 -2.47 -1.99 24.73
CA THR A 179 -1.40 -2.35 25.65
C THR A 179 -1.08 -3.83 25.58
N TRP A 180 0.18 -4.19 25.84
CA TRP A 180 0.61 -5.56 26.07
C TRP A 180 1.26 -5.69 27.46
N THR A 181 1.31 -6.90 28.00
CA THR A 181 1.91 -7.18 29.30
C THR A 181 2.46 -8.60 29.32
N THR A 182 3.65 -8.76 29.87
CA THR A 182 4.32 -10.06 30.01
C THR A 182 5.09 -10.14 31.34
N GLU A 183 5.44 -11.35 31.76
CA GLU A 183 6.42 -11.57 32.83
C GLU A 183 7.69 -12.16 32.21
N TRP A 184 8.81 -11.48 32.36
CA TRP A 184 10.07 -11.85 31.72
C TRP A 184 11.20 -11.88 32.76
N ASN A 185 11.89 -13.03 32.89
CA ASN A 185 12.86 -13.29 33.96
C ASN A 185 12.35 -12.95 35.39
N GLY A 186 11.03 -13.08 35.62
CA GLY A 186 10.38 -12.72 36.88
C GLY A 186 10.21 -11.22 37.11
N ILE A 187 10.20 -10.41 36.04
CA ILE A 187 9.90 -8.97 36.04
C ILE A 187 8.61 -8.75 35.25
N LYS A 188 7.63 -8.02 35.79
CA LYS A 188 6.41 -7.68 35.03
C LYS A 188 6.67 -6.47 34.14
N VAL A 189 6.55 -6.66 32.81
CA VAL A 189 6.76 -5.63 31.79
C VAL A 189 5.41 -5.21 31.20
N GLY A 190 5.11 -3.92 31.23
CA GLY A 190 3.96 -3.32 30.54
C GLY A 190 4.42 -2.50 29.33
N VAL A 191 3.71 -2.63 28.21
CA VAL A 191 4.01 -1.94 26.94
C VAL A 191 2.77 -1.22 26.43
N VAL A 192 2.92 0.02 25.98
CA VAL A 192 1.86 0.84 25.35
C VAL A 192 2.28 1.18 23.93
N GLY A 193 1.42 0.94 22.93
CA GLY A 193 1.67 1.36 21.55
C GLY A 193 1.18 2.78 21.28
N LEU A 194 1.99 3.67 20.71
CA LEU A 194 1.59 5.07 20.43
C LEU A 194 2.11 5.58 19.09
N VAL A 195 1.28 6.38 18.41
CA VAL A 195 1.60 7.07 17.15
C VAL A 195 1.25 8.56 17.27
N GLU A 196 1.79 9.42 16.40
CA GLU A 196 1.54 10.87 16.41
C GLU A 196 0.29 11.26 15.59
N GLU A 197 -0.05 12.55 15.53
CA GLU A 197 -1.25 13.00 14.79
C GLU A 197 -0.94 13.14 13.29
N GLU A 198 0.23 13.71 12.99
CA GLU A 198 0.80 13.91 11.66
C GLU A 198 1.09 12.59 10.93
N TRP A 199 1.12 11.47 11.66
CA TRP A 199 1.18 10.11 11.12
C TRP A 199 -0.09 9.73 10.36
N LEU A 200 -1.26 10.27 10.74
CA LEU A 200 -2.53 9.97 10.07
C LEU A 200 -2.60 10.57 8.66
N ASP A 201 -2.00 11.75 8.46
CA ASP A 201 -2.01 12.43 7.16
C ASP A 201 -1.16 11.71 6.09
N THR A 202 -0.34 10.72 6.48
CA THR A 202 0.43 9.90 5.53
C THR A 202 -0.37 8.72 4.94
N LEU A 203 -1.50 8.35 5.55
CA LEU A 203 -2.18 7.07 5.32
C LEU A 203 -3.07 7.05 4.05
N GLY A 204 -2.50 7.31 2.88
CA GLY A 204 -3.21 7.47 1.60
C GLY A 204 -4.04 6.28 1.11
N ALA A 205 -3.96 5.11 1.75
CA ALA A 205 -4.69 3.89 1.40
C ALA A 205 -5.86 3.54 2.34
N VAL A 206 -6.18 4.37 3.35
CA VAL A 206 -7.28 4.16 4.30
C VAL A 206 -8.06 5.44 4.62
N ASN A 207 -9.30 5.29 5.07
CA ASN A 207 -10.20 6.41 5.33
C ASN A 207 -9.97 7.00 6.72
N THR A 208 -9.08 7.99 6.84
CA THR A 208 -8.75 8.67 8.10
C THR A 208 -9.96 9.33 8.79
N ALA A 209 -11.07 9.58 8.06
CA ALA A 209 -12.30 10.07 8.67
C ALA A 209 -12.97 9.04 9.62
N GLU A 210 -12.66 7.75 9.50
CA GLU A 210 -13.09 6.70 10.43
C GLU A 210 -12.25 6.67 11.72
N MET A 211 -11.08 7.30 11.71
CA MET A 211 -10.12 7.31 12.81
C MET A 211 -10.35 8.52 13.73
N GLN A 212 -10.24 8.32 15.03
CA GLN A 212 -10.20 9.35 16.06
C GLN A 212 -8.84 9.31 16.76
N TYR A 213 -8.03 10.33 16.51
CA TYR A 213 -6.81 10.59 17.24
C TYR A 213 -7.07 10.99 18.71
N GLN A 214 -6.09 10.72 19.56
CA GLN A 214 -5.96 11.20 20.93
C GLN A 214 -4.48 11.48 21.20
N ASP A 215 -4.15 12.57 21.91
CA ASP A 215 -2.75 12.98 22.19
C ASP A 215 -1.96 11.83 22.84
N PHE A 216 -0.80 11.51 22.24
CA PHE A 216 0.02 10.37 22.63
C PHE A 216 0.55 10.47 24.08
N VAL A 217 0.77 11.68 24.60
CA VAL A 217 1.20 11.89 26.00
C VAL A 217 0.03 11.60 26.93
N ALA A 218 -1.14 12.18 26.68
CA ALA A 218 -2.34 11.99 27.50
C ALA A 218 -2.77 10.51 27.58
N VAL A 219 -2.77 9.80 26.45
CA VAL A 219 -3.09 8.37 26.39
C VAL A 219 -1.97 7.52 27.01
N GLY A 220 -0.71 7.79 26.63
CA GLY A 220 0.45 7.07 27.12
C GLY A 220 0.57 7.10 28.64
N ARG A 221 0.47 8.30 29.24
CA ARG A 221 0.54 8.48 30.70
C ARG A 221 -0.59 7.78 31.44
N LYS A 222 -1.83 7.86 30.92
CA LYS A 222 -2.98 7.17 31.49
C LYS A 222 -2.74 5.65 31.52
N LEU A 223 -2.39 5.05 30.37
CA LEU A 223 -2.21 3.61 30.24
C LEU A 223 -0.98 3.11 31.01
N ALA A 224 0.11 3.88 31.05
CA ALA A 224 1.26 3.56 31.88
C ALA A 224 0.92 3.58 33.38
N ALA A 225 0.09 4.52 33.84
CA ALA A 225 -0.40 4.55 35.23
C ALA A 225 -1.33 3.37 35.56
N GLU A 226 -2.21 2.97 34.63
CA GLU A 226 -3.07 1.78 34.77
C GLU A 226 -2.22 0.50 34.84
N LEU A 227 -1.27 0.30 33.92
CA LEU A 227 -0.31 -0.81 33.95
C LEU A 227 0.54 -0.84 35.23
N LYS A 228 0.93 0.33 35.75
CA LYS A 228 1.67 0.46 37.03
C LYS A 228 0.81 0.07 38.23
N ALA A 229 -0.47 0.43 38.24
CA ALA A 229 -1.42 0.02 39.28
C ALA A 229 -1.67 -1.50 39.26
N ASP A 230 -1.68 -2.11 38.08
CA ASP A 230 -1.67 -3.57 37.89
C ASP A 230 -0.31 -4.23 38.22
N GLY A 231 0.69 -3.46 38.67
CA GLY A 231 1.98 -3.95 39.15
C GLY A 231 3.04 -4.19 38.07
N ALA A 232 2.96 -3.53 36.92
CA ALA A 232 4.07 -3.48 35.98
C ALA A 232 5.26 -2.72 36.58
N GLU A 233 6.44 -3.32 36.50
CA GLU A 233 7.69 -2.85 37.13
C GLU A 233 8.63 -2.19 36.12
N LEU A 234 8.57 -2.66 34.87
CA LEU A 234 9.15 -1.98 33.72
C LEU A 234 8.01 -1.51 32.80
N LEU A 235 8.08 -0.25 32.37
CA LEU A 235 7.06 0.40 31.54
C LEU A 235 7.72 0.99 30.31
N ILE A 236 7.24 0.56 29.14
CA ILE A 236 7.80 0.84 27.82
C ILE A 236 6.73 1.52 26.95
N ALA A 237 7.07 2.65 26.34
CA ALA A 237 6.35 3.13 25.17
C ALA A 237 7.00 2.52 23.93
N LEU A 238 6.21 1.86 23.09
CA LEU A 238 6.64 1.30 21.80
C LEU A 238 5.96 2.15 20.73
N THR A 239 6.74 2.94 19.99
CA THR A 239 6.22 4.13 19.30
C THR A 239 6.58 4.14 17.81
N HIS A 240 5.67 4.65 16.99
CA HIS A 240 5.97 5.02 15.60
C HIS A 240 5.63 6.51 15.43
N MET A 241 6.63 7.35 15.67
CA MET A 241 6.55 8.81 15.76
C MET A 241 7.91 9.40 15.39
N ARG A 242 7.95 10.64 14.90
CA ARG A 242 9.20 11.35 14.63
C ARG A 242 9.93 11.70 15.94
N GLU A 243 11.25 11.82 15.87
CA GLU A 243 12.12 12.01 17.05
C GLU A 243 11.68 13.15 17.99
N PRO A 244 11.17 14.31 17.52
CA PRO A 244 10.68 15.36 18.40
C PRO A 244 9.50 14.93 19.30
N ASN A 245 8.58 14.11 18.78
CA ASN A 245 7.42 13.63 19.53
C ASN A 245 7.78 12.48 20.48
N ASP A 246 8.70 11.59 20.07
CA ASP A 246 9.33 10.61 20.98
C ASP A 246 10.03 11.31 22.16
N ARG A 247 10.79 12.38 21.89
CA ARG A 247 11.45 13.20 22.92
C ARG A 247 10.44 13.93 23.80
N LYS A 248 9.35 14.46 23.24
CA LYS A 248 8.23 15.04 24.00
C LYS A 248 7.61 14.01 24.94
N LEU A 249 7.30 12.80 24.46
CA LEU A 249 6.77 11.72 25.29
C LEU A 249 7.75 11.36 26.42
N ALA A 250 9.02 11.16 26.10
CA ALA A 250 10.04 10.81 27.09
C ALA A 250 10.23 11.90 28.17
N ALA A 251 10.05 13.18 27.82
CA ALA A 251 10.13 14.32 28.75
C ALA A 251 8.84 14.55 29.56
N GLU A 252 7.67 14.34 28.97
CA GLU A 252 6.37 14.68 29.59
C GLU A 252 5.68 13.52 30.32
N ALA A 253 6.14 12.27 30.13
CA ALA A 253 5.56 11.05 30.73
C ALA A 253 6.51 10.33 31.73
N PRO A 254 6.62 10.80 32.99
CA PRO A 254 7.41 10.15 34.05
C PRO A 254 6.94 8.73 34.45
N GLU A 255 5.83 8.25 33.90
CA GLU A 255 5.31 6.91 34.15
C GLU A 255 6.06 5.83 33.35
N PHE A 256 6.65 6.18 32.20
CA PHE A 256 7.52 5.28 31.41
C PHE A 256 8.96 5.29 31.94
N HIS A 257 9.75 4.30 31.50
CA HIS A 257 11.20 4.26 31.73
C HIS A 257 11.99 4.24 30.40
N LEU A 258 11.35 3.72 29.35
CA LEU A 258 11.94 3.44 28.04
C LEU A 258 10.93 3.82 26.94
N VAL A 259 11.41 4.51 25.90
CA VAL A 259 10.70 4.79 24.65
C VAL A 259 11.49 4.12 23.51
N LEU A 260 10.81 3.29 22.72
CA LEU A 260 11.36 2.52 21.62
C LEU A 260 10.68 2.94 20.32
N GLY A 261 11.34 3.78 19.52
CA GLY A 261 10.76 4.46 18.37
C GLY A 261 11.16 3.91 16.99
N GLY A 262 10.27 4.08 16.02
CA GLY A 262 10.52 3.95 14.57
C GLY A 262 10.43 5.30 13.82
N HIS A 263 10.12 5.30 12.53
CA HIS A 263 9.84 6.47 11.66
C HIS A 263 11.08 7.17 11.07
N ASP A 264 11.97 7.78 11.87
CA ASP A 264 13.00 8.70 11.32
C ASP A 264 14.22 8.00 10.62
N HIS A 265 14.17 6.68 10.41
CA HIS A 265 15.21 5.80 9.81
C HIS A 265 16.64 5.85 10.39
N HIS A 266 16.93 6.72 11.36
CA HIS A 266 18.26 6.95 11.90
C HIS A 266 18.42 6.40 13.33
N TYR A 267 19.67 6.13 13.71
CA TYR A 267 19.98 5.55 15.02
C TYR A 267 20.01 6.64 16.11
N VAL A 268 19.19 6.47 17.15
CA VAL A 268 19.13 7.33 18.34
C VAL A 268 19.33 6.48 19.59
N SER A 269 20.15 6.96 20.53
CA SER A 269 20.13 6.46 21.90
C SER A 269 20.49 7.60 22.85
N ALA A 270 19.53 8.03 23.67
CA ALA A 270 19.69 9.17 24.56
C ALA A 270 18.77 9.05 25.78
N PHE A 271 19.28 9.43 26.96
CA PHE A 271 18.42 9.72 28.10
C PHE A 271 17.82 11.12 27.95
N VAL A 272 16.54 11.28 28.30
CA VAL A 272 15.77 12.51 28.09
C VAL A 272 15.38 13.12 29.44
N GLU A 273 15.81 14.37 29.66
CA GLU A 273 15.45 15.21 30.80
C GLU A 273 13.97 15.64 30.74
N PRO A 274 13.27 15.87 31.87
CA PRO A 274 13.78 15.93 33.25
C PRO A 274 13.65 14.60 34.03
N HIS A 275 13.27 13.52 33.36
CA HIS A 275 12.94 12.23 34.01
C HIS A 275 14.00 11.14 33.78
N ASN A 276 15.00 11.40 32.93
CA ASN A 276 16.03 10.45 32.52
C ASN A 276 15.40 9.16 31.94
N ASN A 277 14.34 9.32 31.15
CA ASN A 277 13.74 8.25 30.37
C ASN A 277 14.64 7.93 29.18
N LEU A 278 14.89 6.65 28.89
CA LEU A 278 15.75 6.25 27.78
C LEU A 278 14.94 6.23 26.47
N LEU A 279 15.35 7.02 25.48
CA LEU A 279 14.87 6.92 24.10
C LEU A 279 15.86 6.09 23.27
N VAL A 280 15.34 5.13 22.51
CA VAL A 280 16.11 4.33 21.54
C VAL A 280 15.36 4.25 20.21
N LYS A 281 16.08 4.44 19.11
CA LYS A 281 15.66 4.19 17.73
C LYS A 281 16.82 3.49 17.02
N SER A 282 16.56 2.41 16.30
CA SER A 282 17.59 1.46 15.83
C SER A 282 17.97 1.60 14.35
N GLY A 283 17.70 2.75 13.72
CA GLY A 283 18.01 2.93 12.30
C GLY A 283 16.91 2.37 11.40
N THR A 284 17.28 1.53 10.42
CA THR A 284 16.38 0.95 9.40
C THR A 284 17.00 -0.33 8.78
N ASP A 285 16.25 -1.10 7.99
CA ASP A 285 16.71 -2.20 7.10
C ASP A 285 17.53 -3.30 7.79
N PHE A 286 17.19 -3.59 9.06
CA PHE A 286 17.93 -4.50 9.93
C PHE A 286 19.44 -4.16 10.05
N ARG A 287 19.85 -2.92 9.72
CA ARG A 287 21.26 -2.48 9.68
C ARG A 287 21.90 -2.37 11.06
N ASP A 288 21.09 -2.15 12.08
CA ASP A 288 21.48 -2.14 13.49
C ASP A 288 20.42 -2.85 14.34
N LEU A 289 20.87 -3.42 15.46
CA LEU A 289 20.03 -3.99 16.51
C LEU A 289 20.41 -3.29 17.82
N SER A 290 19.43 -2.66 18.48
CA SER A 290 19.64 -2.10 19.81
C SER A 290 19.42 -3.16 20.88
N VAL A 291 20.35 -3.27 21.82
CA VAL A 291 20.24 -4.15 22.98
C VAL A 291 20.18 -3.28 24.24
N VAL A 292 19.09 -3.35 25.00
CA VAL A 292 18.96 -2.62 26.28
C VAL A 292 19.02 -3.62 27.42
N ARG A 293 20.09 -3.57 28.20
CA ARG A 293 20.27 -4.38 29.41
C ARG A 293 19.62 -3.66 30.58
N VAL A 294 18.67 -4.32 31.22
CA VAL A 294 17.82 -3.76 32.29
C VAL A 294 18.16 -4.45 33.60
N GLU A 295 18.51 -3.67 34.62
CA GLU A 295 18.75 -4.12 35.99
C GLU A 295 17.74 -3.49 36.95
N LEU A 296 16.92 -4.30 37.62
CA LEU A 296 16.04 -3.85 38.71
C LEU A 296 16.76 -4.08 40.05
N PRO A 297 17.20 -3.02 40.77
CA PRO A 297 17.90 -3.15 42.05
C PRO A 297 16.98 -3.59 43.20
N GLY A 298 15.67 -3.41 43.06
CA GLY A 298 14.65 -3.78 44.06
C GLY A 298 14.18 -2.61 44.93
N GLY A 299 12.96 -2.76 45.49
CA GLY A 299 12.23 -1.65 46.10
C GLY A 299 11.74 -0.63 45.06
N ASP A 300 11.39 0.58 45.50
CA ASP A 300 10.88 1.66 44.64
C ASP A 300 11.99 2.38 43.81
N ALA A 301 13.17 1.78 43.70
CA ALA A 301 14.30 2.35 42.97
C ALA A 301 14.17 2.08 41.46
N ALA A 302 14.37 3.13 40.66
CA ALA A 302 14.24 3.07 39.19
C ALA A 302 15.16 2.01 38.55
N PRO A 303 14.73 1.36 37.46
CA PRO A 303 15.55 0.41 36.73
C PRO A 303 16.77 1.09 36.12
N LYS A 304 17.94 0.45 36.25
CA LYS A 304 19.16 0.86 35.55
C LYS A 304 19.12 0.30 34.13
N LEU A 305 19.12 1.19 33.15
CA LEU A 305 19.09 0.87 31.73
C LEU A 305 20.49 1.08 31.11
N THR A 306 20.97 0.13 30.32
CA THR A 306 22.25 0.23 29.59
C THR A 306 22.03 -0.13 28.13
N PRO A 307 21.96 0.85 27.20
CA PRO A 307 21.85 0.59 25.77
C PRO A 307 23.19 0.22 25.13
N GLU A 308 23.14 -0.66 24.13
CA GLU A 308 24.25 -1.19 23.35
C GLU A 308 23.81 -1.25 21.87
N ARG A 309 24.62 -0.71 20.95
CA ARG A 309 24.36 -0.75 19.49
C ARG A 309 25.12 -1.91 18.85
N ILE A 310 24.42 -2.84 18.21
CA ILE A 310 25.01 -3.92 17.43
C ILE A 310 24.75 -3.67 15.94
N SER A 311 25.76 -3.16 15.23
CA SER A 311 25.69 -3.00 13.77
C SER A 311 25.79 -4.33 13.04
N ILE A 312 24.88 -4.55 12.10
CA ILE A 312 24.73 -5.80 11.36
C ILE A 312 25.59 -5.74 10.10
N VAL A 313 26.87 -6.07 10.28
CA VAL A 313 27.91 -6.04 9.22
C VAL A 313 28.00 -7.34 8.43
N SER A 314 28.62 -7.32 7.25
CA SER A 314 28.70 -8.49 6.34
C SER A 314 29.35 -9.73 6.97
N ALA A 315 30.27 -9.51 7.91
CA ALA A 315 30.97 -10.54 8.68
C ALA A 315 30.08 -11.26 9.73
N VAL A 316 28.87 -10.78 10.00
CA VAL A 316 27.87 -11.54 10.77
C VAL A 316 27.38 -12.71 9.89
N PRO A 317 27.43 -13.96 10.37
CA PRO A 317 26.94 -15.10 9.58
C PRO A 317 25.41 -15.07 9.46
N GLU A 318 24.90 -15.65 8.38
CA GLU A 318 23.47 -15.69 8.08
C GLU A 318 22.80 -16.88 8.80
N ASP A 319 21.67 -16.62 9.48
CA ASP A 319 20.87 -17.66 10.11
C ASP A 319 20.25 -18.56 9.03
N PRO A 320 20.47 -19.90 9.03
CA PRO A 320 20.03 -20.77 7.94
C PRO A 320 18.51 -20.81 7.73
N ALA A 321 17.71 -20.69 8.79
CA ALA A 321 16.24 -20.72 8.69
C ALA A 321 15.71 -19.42 8.08
N THR A 322 16.15 -18.27 8.59
CA THR A 322 15.80 -16.95 8.05
C THR A 322 16.32 -16.78 6.63
N LYS A 323 17.53 -17.30 6.33
CA LYS A 323 18.08 -17.29 4.97
C LYS A 323 17.25 -18.12 4.00
N ALA A 324 16.71 -19.28 4.39
CA ALA A 324 15.84 -20.06 3.51
C ALA A 324 14.59 -19.25 3.11
N ILE A 325 13.99 -18.49 4.04
CA ILE A 325 12.87 -17.58 3.76
C ILE A 325 13.29 -16.46 2.80
N VAL A 326 14.45 -15.82 3.02
CA VAL A 326 14.98 -14.79 2.10
C VAL A 326 15.22 -15.36 0.71
N ASP A 327 15.85 -16.54 0.59
CA ASP A 327 16.15 -17.17 -0.70
C ASP A 327 14.87 -17.62 -1.43
N GLU A 328 13.82 -18.04 -0.71
CA GLU A 328 12.49 -18.34 -1.25
C GLU A 328 11.84 -17.08 -1.83
N TYR A 329 11.80 -15.98 -1.08
CA TYR A 329 11.22 -14.73 -1.59
C TYR A 329 12.05 -14.11 -2.72
N MET A 330 13.38 -14.24 -2.72
CA MET A 330 14.23 -13.83 -3.83
C MET A 330 13.99 -14.68 -5.10
N LYS A 331 13.69 -15.99 -4.95
CA LYS A 331 13.23 -16.83 -6.06
C LYS A 331 11.85 -16.39 -6.57
N LEU A 332 10.89 -16.18 -5.66
CA LEU A 332 9.54 -15.70 -6.01
C LEU A 332 9.60 -14.35 -6.73
N MET A 333 10.50 -13.44 -6.32
CA MET A 333 10.79 -12.21 -7.04
C MET A 333 11.28 -12.50 -8.46
N GLY A 334 12.27 -13.39 -8.63
CA GLY A 334 12.74 -13.81 -9.96
C GLY A 334 11.66 -14.36 -10.88
N GLU A 335 10.69 -15.09 -10.32
CA GLU A 335 9.53 -15.63 -11.05
C GLU A 335 8.49 -14.55 -11.37
N LYS A 336 8.14 -13.68 -10.39
CA LYS A 336 7.26 -12.53 -10.58
C LYS A 336 7.81 -11.51 -11.56
N MET A 337 9.12 -11.39 -11.68
CA MET A 337 9.78 -10.55 -12.69
C MET A 337 9.48 -10.99 -14.13
N ASP A 338 8.98 -12.21 -14.36
CA ASP A 338 8.49 -12.68 -15.67
C ASP A 338 6.95 -12.54 -15.86
N GLU A 339 6.19 -12.15 -14.82
CA GLU A 339 4.75 -11.85 -14.92
C GLU A 339 4.50 -10.62 -15.83
N VAL A 340 3.50 -10.72 -16.70
CA VAL A 340 3.01 -9.60 -17.53
C VAL A 340 2.07 -8.75 -16.67
N VAL A 341 2.36 -7.46 -16.53
CA VAL A 341 1.57 -6.54 -15.69
C VAL A 341 0.65 -5.63 -16.50
N VAL A 342 0.98 -5.35 -17.76
CA VAL A 342 0.15 -4.59 -18.70
C VAL A 342 0.54 -4.89 -20.16
N GLU A 343 -0.35 -4.59 -21.10
CA GLU A 343 -0.06 -4.56 -22.54
C GLU A 343 -0.02 -3.09 -23.00
N THR A 344 0.96 -2.73 -23.84
CA THR A 344 1.09 -1.39 -24.46
C THR A 344 0.89 -1.49 -25.96
N LEU A 345 0.05 -0.62 -26.54
CA LEU A 345 -0.19 -0.60 -27.98
C LEU A 345 0.94 0.09 -28.76
N GLU A 346 1.59 1.09 -28.16
CA GLU A 346 2.79 1.74 -28.71
C GLU A 346 4.08 1.24 -28.02
N PRO A 347 5.23 1.24 -28.72
CA PRO A 347 6.52 1.06 -28.08
C PRO A 347 6.87 2.26 -27.18
N LEU A 348 7.46 2.01 -26.00
CA LEU A 348 7.77 3.04 -25.00
C LEU A 348 9.26 3.41 -25.02
N ASP A 349 9.59 4.67 -25.33
CA ASP A 349 10.99 5.10 -25.47
C ASP A 349 11.64 5.53 -24.15
N GLY A 350 12.25 4.56 -23.47
CA GLY A 350 13.06 4.76 -22.26
C GLY A 350 14.56 4.92 -22.51
N ARG A 351 15.00 5.28 -23.72
CA ARG A 351 16.43 5.51 -24.04
C ARG A 351 16.99 6.72 -23.30
N PHE A 352 18.20 6.59 -22.77
CA PHE A 352 18.94 7.61 -22.02
C PHE A 352 19.07 8.93 -22.80
N GLN A 353 19.27 8.86 -24.12
CA GLN A 353 19.34 10.05 -24.97
C GLN A 353 17.97 10.74 -25.10
N THR A 354 16.89 9.98 -25.35
CA THR A 354 15.53 10.55 -25.52
C THR A 354 15.09 11.24 -24.24
N VAL A 355 15.01 10.50 -23.12
CA VAL A 355 14.44 10.99 -21.86
C VAL A 355 15.20 12.17 -21.24
N ARG A 356 16.41 12.47 -21.76
CA ARG A 356 17.27 13.59 -21.33
C ARG A 356 17.47 14.69 -22.37
N THR A 357 16.77 14.66 -23.52
CA THR A 357 16.88 15.71 -24.55
C THR A 357 15.57 16.14 -25.21
N ARG A 358 14.54 15.30 -25.18
CA ARG A 358 13.22 15.58 -25.74
C ARG A 358 12.12 14.86 -24.94
N GLU A 359 10.88 15.12 -25.30
CA GLU A 359 9.72 14.40 -24.75
C GLU A 359 9.80 12.89 -25.04
N SER A 360 9.32 12.08 -24.12
CA SER A 360 9.16 10.62 -24.28
C SER A 360 7.74 10.21 -23.92
N ASN A 361 7.14 9.31 -24.70
CA ASN A 361 5.83 8.75 -24.36
C ASN A 361 5.86 7.91 -23.07
N LEU A 362 7.00 7.30 -22.73
CA LEU A 362 7.22 6.70 -21.42
C LEU A 362 7.25 7.75 -20.31
N GLY A 363 7.93 8.88 -20.56
CA GLY A 363 7.98 10.03 -19.65
C GLY A 363 6.58 10.59 -19.37
N ASN A 364 5.78 10.77 -20.43
CA ASN A 364 4.38 11.20 -20.35
C ASN A 364 3.55 10.24 -19.49
N PHE A 365 3.53 8.94 -19.83
CA PHE A 365 2.79 7.92 -19.09
C PHE A 365 3.11 7.89 -17.60
N VAL A 366 4.40 7.86 -17.26
CA VAL A 366 4.87 7.85 -15.87
C VAL A 366 4.40 9.12 -15.15
N CYS A 367 4.53 10.30 -15.77
CA CYS A 367 4.12 11.55 -15.16
C CYS A 367 2.59 11.68 -15.04
N ASP A 368 1.80 11.10 -15.93
CA ASP A 368 0.34 11.17 -15.91
C ASP A 368 -0.29 10.34 -14.79
N VAL A 369 0.14 9.08 -14.67
CA VAL A 369 -0.27 8.21 -13.55
C VAL A 369 0.18 8.81 -12.22
N TRP A 370 1.40 9.34 -12.15
CA TRP A 370 1.96 9.96 -10.96
C TRP A 370 1.23 11.25 -10.57
N ARG A 371 0.96 12.16 -11.52
CA ARG A 371 0.20 13.41 -11.30
C ARG A 371 -1.16 13.14 -10.67
N LYS A 372 -1.86 12.10 -11.17
CA LYS A 372 -3.18 11.69 -10.70
C LYS A 372 -3.12 11.06 -9.31
N ALA A 373 -2.15 10.17 -9.06
CA ALA A 373 -1.94 9.55 -7.74
C ALA A 373 -1.52 10.57 -6.65
N ALA A 374 -0.70 11.56 -7.01
CA ALA A 374 -0.24 12.62 -6.10
C ALA A 374 -1.24 13.77 -5.90
N ASN A 375 -2.43 13.73 -6.53
CA ASN A 375 -3.43 14.79 -6.51
C ASN A 375 -2.83 16.19 -6.80
N ALA A 376 -2.00 16.26 -7.85
CA ALA A 376 -1.25 17.44 -8.24
C ALA A 376 -1.72 18.00 -9.60
N GLN A 377 -1.58 19.31 -9.80
CA GLN A 377 -1.95 19.96 -11.07
C GLN A 377 -0.87 19.79 -12.12
N ILE A 378 0.40 19.69 -11.69
CA ILE A 378 1.60 19.54 -12.51
C ILE A 378 2.43 18.40 -11.90
N ALA A 379 3.09 17.59 -12.74
CA ALA A 379 4.19 16.72 -12.31
C ALA A 379 5.45 17.03 -13.12
N ILE A 380 6.61 17.08 -12.44
CA ILE A 380 7.93 17.28 -13.06
C ILE A 380 8.87 16.17 -12.56
N LEU A 381 9.19 15.23 -13.45
CA LEU A 381 10.15 14.16 -13.22
C LEU A 381 11.46 14.51 -13.94
N ASN A 382 12.60 14.53 -13.26
CA ASN A 382 13.88 14.64 -13.95
C ASN A 382 14.17 13.32 -14.69
N GLY A 383 14.41 13.39 -16.00
CA GLY A 383 14.59 12.24 -16.89
C GLY A 383 15.76 11.33 -16.52
N GLY A 384 16.65 11.79 -15.65
CA GLY A 384 17.62 10.95 -14.95
C GLY A 384 17.03 9.80 -14.13
N SER A 385 15.73 9.85 -13.80
CA SER A 385 14.96 8.83 -13.07
C SER A 385 14.54 7.64 -13.93
N LEU A 386 14.45 7.80 -15.26
CA LEU A 386 14.10 6.72 -16.17
C LEU A 386 15.40 6.01 -16.59
N ARG A 387 15.56 4.74 -16.23
CA ARG A 387 16.86 4.05 -16.22
C ARG A 387 17.05 2.93 -17.24
N SER A 388 15.98 2.51 -17.92
CA SER A 388 15.99 1.28 -18.75
C SER A 388 16.91 1.33 -19.98
N ASP A 389 17.23 2.52 -20.48
CA ASP A 389 18.03 2.78 -21.68
C ASP A 389 17.66 1.94 -22.92
N ALA A 390 16.35 1.74 -23.11
CA ALA A 390 15.79 0.86 -24.14
C ALA A 390 14.47 1.41 -24.68
N VAL A 391 14.12 1.00 -25.89
CA VAL A 391 12.73 1.09 -26.37
C VAL A 391 12.05 -0.22 -26.00
N HIS A 392 11.04 -0.16 -25.14
CA HIS A 392 10.22 -1.32 -24.81
C HIS A 392 9.23 -1.55 -25.96
N PRO A 393 9.12 -2.76 -26.52
CA PRO A 393 8.29 -3.00 -27.69
C PRO A 393 6.79 -2.91 -27.36
N ALA A 394 5.98 -2.67 -28.39
CA ALA A 394 4.53 -2.87 -28.31
C ALA A 394 4.20 -4.34 -27.95
N GLY A 395 3.10 -4.52 -27.22
CA GLY A 395 2.68 -5.79 -26.65
C GLY A 395 2.90 -5.86 -25.13
N LYS A 396 3.25 -7.05 -24.65
CA LYS A 396 3.23 -7.41 -23.22
C LYS A 396 4.46 -6.91 -22.46
N LEU A 397 4.25 -6.00 -21.51
CA LEU A 397 5.26 -5.51 -20.57
C LEU A 397 5.25 -6.33 -19.28
N LYS A 398 6.44 -6.75 -18.85
CA LYS A 398 6.66 -7.55 -17.65
C LYS A 398 7.05 -6.70 -16.45
N ALA A 399 6.90 -7.25 -15.25
CA ALA A 399 7.31 -6.59 -14.02
C ALA A 399 8.80 -6.17 -14.04
N ARG A 400 9.70 -6.96 -14.65
CA ARG A 400 11.12 -6.57 -14.83
C ARG A 400 11.33 -5.33 -15.68
N ASP A 401 10.46 -5.06 -16.65
CA ASP A 401 10.62 -3.94 -17.57
C ASP A 401 10.34 -2.64 -16.80
N PHE A 402 9.32 -2.63 -15.93
CA PHE A 402 9.06 -1.51 -15.02
C PHE A 402 10.14 -1.31 -13.96
N VAL A 403 10.76 -2.38 -13.47
CA VAL A 403 11.92 -2.29 -12.57
C VAL A 403 13.15 -1.74 -13.28
N ALA A 404 13.36 -2.08 -14.56
CA ALA A 404 14.41 -1.45 -15.36
C ALA A 404 14.11 0.03 -15.64
N ILE A 405 12.83 0.40 -15.80
CA ILE A 405 12.39 1.79 -16.02
C ILE A 405 12.60 2.64 -14.76
N LEU A 406 12.10 2.19 -13.59
CA LEU A 406 12.18 2.88 -12.29
C LEU A 406 12.77 1.94 -11.21
N PRO A 407 14.10 1.77 -11.16
CA PRO A 407 14.77 0.91 -10.17
C PRO A 407 14.98 1.61 -8.80
N MET A 408 14.40 2.80 -8.60
CA MET A 408 14.55 3.59 -7.37
C MET A 408 13.19 3.71 -6.68
N VAL A 409 13.18 3.55 -5.35
CA VAL A 409 12.03 3.93 -4.51
C VAL A 409 12.00 5.45 -4.46
N ASP A 410 11.27 6.03 -5.42
CA ASP A 410 11.19 7.47 -5.62
C ASP A 410 9.99 8.05 -4.85
N GLU A 411 10.29 8.65 -3.70
CA GLU A 411 9.34 9.35 -2.83
C GLU A 411 8.84 10.66 -3.45
N THR A 412 7.56 10.96 -3.23
CA THR A 412 6.88 12.13 -3.82
C THR A 412 6.81 13.27 -2.82
N VAL A 413 7.10 14.49 -3.26
CA VAL A 413 6.78 15.72 -2.52
C VAL A 413 5.84 16.56 -3.37
N VAL A 414 4.73 17.03 -2.79
CA VAL A 414 3.83 17.97 -3.46
C VAL A 414 4.10 19.37 -2.92
N LEU A 415 4.49 20.27 -3.81
CA LEU A 415 4.88 21.65 -3.51
C LEU A 415 3.81 22.65 -3.93
N GLU A 416 3.72 23.75 -3.18
CA GLU A 416 2.96 24.96 -3.53
C GLU A 416 3.88 25.93 -4.29
N CYS A 417 3.99 25.75 -5.61
CA CYS A 417 4.86 26.58 -6.46
C CYS A 417 4.07 27.75 -7.07
N THR A 418 4.65 28.94 -7.13
CA THR A 418 4.18 30.01 -8.03
C THR A 418 4.45 29.65 -9.49
N GLY A 419 3.70 30.22 -10.44
CA GLY A 419 3.97 30.08 -11.87
C GLY A 419 5.41 30.49 -12.24
N ALA A 420 5.95 31.54 -11.61
CA ALA A 420 7.35 31.94 -11.77
C ALA A 420 8.34 30.85 -11.34
N GLN A 421 8.10 30.18 -10.19
CA GLN A 421 8.93 29.06 -9.72
C GLN A 421 8.83 27.83 -10.64
N VAL A 422 7.66 27.57 -11.24
CA VAL A 422 7.50 26.51 -12.26
C VAL A 422 8.34 26.82 -13.51
N VAL A 423 8.29 28.07 -14.01
CA VAL A 423 9.12 28.47 -15.17
C VAL A 423 10.61 28.35 -14.86
N ALA A 424 11.05 28.78 -13.68
CA ALA A 424 12.45 28.65 -13.25
C ALA A 424 12.91 27.19 -13.12
N ALA A 425 12.04 26.27 -12.68
CA ALA A 425 12.33 24.84 -12.67
C ALA A 425 12.51 24.27 -14.09
N LEU A 426 11.66 24.67 -15.04
CA LEU A 426 11.78 24.27 -16.44
C LEU A 426 13.07 24.83 -17.09
N GLU A 427 13.45 26.08 -16.76
CA GLU A 427 14.74 26.67 -17.16
C GLU A 427 15.94 25.88 -16.66
N ASN A 428 15.98 25.47 -15.37
CA ASN A 428 17.02 24.55 -14.91
C ASN A 428 17.01 23.25 -15.72
N GLY A 429 15.82 22.68 -15.95
CA GLY A 429 15.66 21.45 -16.71
C GLY A 429 16.33 21.48 -18.10
N VAL A 430 16.16 22.56 -18.86
CA VAL A 430 16.81 22.72 -20.18
C VAL A 430 18.20 23.39 -20.13
N SER A 431 18.67 23.84 -18.96
CA SER A 431 19.92 24.61 -18.79
C SER A 431 21.17 23.91 -19.33
N GLN A 432 21.27 22.58 -19.21
CA GLN A 432 22.44 21.81 -19.62
C GLN A 432 22.26 21.08 -20.96
N TRP A 433 21.12 21.23 -21.64
CA TRP A 433 20.91 20.65 -22.97
C TRP A 433 22.02 21.10 -23.95
N PRO A 434 22.63 20.21 -24.77
CA PRO A 434 22.29 18.80 -25.02
C PRO A 434 23.17 17.78 -24.26
N LYS A 435 23.77 18.11 -23.12
CA LYS A 435 24.78 17.28 -22.42
C LYS A 435 24.30 15.92 -21.84
N LEU A 436 23.03 15.56 -22.04
CA LEU A 436 22.39 14.35 -21.47
C LEU A 436 22.41 14.32 -19.93
N GLU A 437 22.30 15.48 -19.29
CA GLU A 437 22.20 15.61 -17.83
C GLU A 437 20.86 15.10 -17.29
N GLY A 438 20.85 14.66 -16.03
CA GLY A 438 19.65 14.08 -15.41
C GLY A 438 18.46 15.04 -15.31
N ARG A 439 18.72 16.34 -15.16
CA ARG A 439 17.72 17.40 -14.89
C ARG A 439 16.68 17.63 -15.97
N PHE A 440 16.89 17.19 -17.20
CA PHE A 440 15.94 17.45 -18.29
C PHE A 440 14.56 16.87 -17.91
N PRO A 441 13.47 17.67 -17.96
CA PRO A 441 12.21 17.26 -17.38
C PRO A 441 11.44 16.34 -18.33
N GLN A 442 10.69 15.40 -17.77
CA GLN A 442 9.48 14.83 -18.36
C GLN A 442 8.30 15.39 -17.55
N THR A 443 7.15 15.67 -18.18
CA THR A 443 6.07 16.45 -17.56
C THR A 443 4.67 15.89 -17.76
N SER A 444 3.80 16.22 -16.81
CA SER A 444 2.34 16.13 -16.93
C SER A 444 1.70 17.41 -16.37
N GLY A 445 0.55 17.83 -16.90
CA GLY A 445 -0.12 19.07 -16.52
C GLY A 445 0.53 20.37 -17.01
N VAL A 446 1.69 20.31 -17.68
CA VAL A 446 2.39 21.47 -18.25
C VAL A 446 3.01 21.15 -19.61
N LYS A 447 2.81 22.06 -20.58
CA LYS A 447 3.48 22.05 -21.90
C LYS A 447 4.33 23.32 -22.06
N PHE A 448 5.50 23.23 -22.69
CA PHE A 448 6.40 24.37 -22.94
C PHE A 448 7.27 24.22 -24.20
N LYS A 449 7.81 25.35 -24.69
CA LYS A 449 8.80 25.38 -25.78
C LYS A 449 10.15 25.95 -25.30
N PHE A 450 11.27 25.52 -25.87
CA PHE A 450 12.60 26.06 -25.55
C PHE A 450 13.51 26.30 -26.78
N ASP A 451 14.36 27.32 -26.71
CA ASP A 451 15.40 27.65 -27.67
C ASP A 451 16.80 27.33 -27.10
N PRO A 452 17.45 26.23 -27.51
CA PRO A 452 18.76 25.85 -26.97
C PRO A 452 19.90 26.79 -27.38
N SER A 453 19.70 27.71 -28.33
CA SER A 453 20.71 28.71 -28.69
C SER A 453 20.85 29.85 -27.67
N LYS A 454 19.92 29.93 -26.72
CA LYS A 454 19.92 30.92 -25.63
C LYS A 454 20.86 30.51 -24.48
N PRO A 455 21.37 31.49 -23.70
CA PRO A 455 22.02 31.23 -22.42
C PRO A 455 21.14 30.39 -21.48
N ALA A 456 21.75 29.54 -20.66
CA ALA A 456 21.03 28.82 -19.62
C ALA A 456 20.34 29.80 -18.65
N GLY A 457 19.04 29.62 -18.40
CA GLY A 457 18.20 30.58 -17.67
C GLY A 457 17.43 31.57 -18.55
N GLU A 458 17.62 31.53 -19.88
CA GLU A 458 16.84 32.27 -20.89
C GLU A 458 16.34 31.36 -22.03
N ARG A 459 16.25 30.04 -21.81
CA ARG A 459 15.95 29.03 -22.84
C ARG A 459 14.46 28.77 -23.03
N VAL A 460 13.64 28.83 -21.99
CA VAL A 460 12.19 28.64 -22.08
C VAL A 460 11.60 29.83 -22.84
N VAL A 461 10.88 29.56 -23.93
CA VAL A 461 10.35 30.62 -24.79
C VAL A 461 9.30 31.43 -24.00
N PRO A 462 9.46 32.76 -23.84
CA PRO A 462 8.53 33.56 -23.06
C PRO A 462 7.09 33.42 -23.54
N GLY A 463 6.16 33.18 -22.61
CA GLY A 463 4.74 32.95 -22.91
C GLY A 463 4.39 31.59 -23.51
N SER A 464 5.34 30.68 -23.70
CA SER A 464 5.08 29.33 -24.25
C SER A 464 4.63 28.29 -23.24
N VAL A 465 4.66 28.61 -21.94
CA VAL A 465 4.34 27.69 -20.85
C VAL A 465 2.84 27.72 -20.58
N CYS A 466 2.16 26.62 -20.87
CA CYS A 466 0.73 26.45 -20.67
C CYS A 466 0.44 25.28 -19.72
N ILE A 467 -0.61 25.42 -18.92
CA ILE A 467 -1.11 24.40 -18.02
C ILE A 467 -2.26 23.66 -18.70
N THR A 468 -2.31 22.34 -18.56
CA THR A 468 -3.48 21.52 -18.87
C THR A 468 -4.15 21.11 -17.57
N ASP A 469 -5.48 21.22 -17.50
CA ASP A 469 -6.18 21.18 -16.23
C ASP A 469 -6.24 19.77 -15.59
N PHE A 470 -6.85 19.68 -14.41
CA PHE A 470 -6.85 18.46 -13.59
C PHE A 470 -8.01 17.49 -13.91
N ASP A 471 -9.15 18.01 -14.37
CA ASP A 471 -10.30 17.21 -14.76
C ASP A 471 -10.26 16.93 -16.26
N ASP A 472 -10.54 15.70 -16.69
CA ASP A 472 -10.39 15.23 -18.08
C ASP A 472 -11.56 15.73 -18.99
N THR A 473 -12.12 16.91 -18.69
CA THR A 473 -13.31 17.50 -19.31
C THR A 473 -12.98 18.71 -20.19
N ILE A 474 -12.75 18.43 -21.48
CA ILE A 474 -13.04 19.31 -22.64
C ILE A 474 -12.85 20.82 -22.36
N ASP A 475 -11.62 21.28 -22.47
CA ASP A 475 -11.15 21.76 -23.78
C ASP A 475 -9.61 21.65 -23.87
N ASP A 476 -9.08 21.73 -25.11
CA ASP A 476 -7.64 21.93 -25.37
C ASP A 476 -7.21 23.40 -25.12
N GLU A 477 -7.91 24.09 -24.19
CA GLU A 477 -7.60 25.46 -23.75
C GLU A 477 -6.30 25.47 -22.93
N LYS A 478 -5.19 25.52 -23.68
CA LYS A 478 -3.79 25.69 -23.25
C LYS A 478 -3.63 26.98 -22.42
N THR A 479 -4.10 26.96 -21.18
CA THR A 479 -4.18 28.12 -20.29
C THR A 479 -2.76 28.63 -19.99
N PRO A 480 -2.38 29.86 -20.41
CA PRO A 480 -1.04 30.37 -20.18
C PRO A 480 -0.73 30.48 -18.68
N ILE A 481 0.46 30.05 -18.27
CA ILE A 481 0.83 30.02 -16.86
C ILE A 481 0.79 31.43 -16.25
N GLN A 482 0.12 31.56 -15.11
CA GLN A 482 -0.04 32.83 -14.42
C GLN A 482 1.06 32.94 -13.36
N MET A 483 2.00 33.87 -13.54
CA MET A 483 3.26 33.89 -12.78
C MET A 483 3.07 33.95 -11.25
N ASP A 484 2.07 34.71 -10.79
CA ASP A 484 1.74 34.86 -9.36
C ASP A 484 0.74 33.80 -8.84
N LYS A 485 0.11 33.01 -9.73
CA LYS A 485 -0.81 31.94 -9.33
C LYS A 485 0.00 30.79 -8.70
N LYS A 486 -0.54 30.22 -7.63
CA LYS A 486 -0.02 29.03 -6.97
C LYS A 486 -0.58 27.75 -7.61
N TYR A 487 0.26 26.74 -7.74
CA TYR A 487 -0.03 25.45 -8.34
C TYR A 487 0.47 24.32 -7.42
N ARG A 488 -0.28 23.21 -7.36
CA ARG A 488 0.21 21.94 -6.77
C ARG A 488 1.13 21.23 -7.75
N VAL A 489 2.41 21.08 -7.40
CA VAL A 489 3.43 20.44 -8.25
C VAL A 489 3.97 19.20 -7.56
N ALA A 490 3.76 18.03 -8.15
CA ALA A 490 4.41 16.80 -7.73
C ALA A 490 5.85 16.75 -8.29
N VAL A 491 6.80 16.53 -7.38
CA VAL A 491 8.22 16.34 -7.68
C VAL A 491 8.75 15.19 -6.82
N LYS A 492 9.97 14.71 -7.10
CA LYS A 492 10.66 13.79 -6.20
C LYS A 492 11.25 14.53 -5.02
N GLU A 493 11.38 13.87 -3.87
CA GLU A 493 12.05 14.48 -2.72
C GLU A 493 13.49 14.94 -3.04
N TYR A 494 14.22 14.16 -3.85
CA TYR A 494 15.51 14.55 -4.42
C TYR A 494 15.50 15.94 -5.08
N LEU A 495 14.44 16.28 -5.81
CA LEU A 495 14.30 17.58 -6.46
C LEU A 495 13.85 18.66 -5.47
N ALA A 496 12.94 18.34 -4.54
CA ALA A 496 12.54 19.24 -3.46
C ALA A 496 13.73 19.67 -2.57
N LYS A 497 14.68 18.76 -2.33
CA LYS A 497 15.98 19.03 -1.67
C LYS A 497 17.01 19.75 -2.58
N GLY A 498 16.57 20.39 -3.67
CA GLY A 498 17.36 21.23 -4.57
C GLY A 498 18.32 20.49 -5.50
N LYS A 499 18.29 19.15 -5.55
CA LYS A 499 19.28 18.39 -6.34
C LYS A 499 19.00 18.50 -7.85
N ASP A 500 19.99 18.11 -8.65
CA ASP A 500 20.02 18.35 -10.12
C ASP A 500 19.88 19.84 -10.53
N GLY A 501 20.10 20.78 -9.61
CA GLY A 501 19.99 22.23 -9.83
C GLY A 501 18.57 22.79 -9.68
N PHE A 502 17.64 22.02 -9.12
CA PHE A 502 16.27 22.48 -8.84
C PHE A 502 16.18 23.28 -7.53
N ASP A 503 17.19 24.10 -7.23
CA ASP A 503 17.32 24.86 -5.98
C ASP A 503 16.07 25.71 -5.65
N VAL A 504 15.35 26.18 -6.70
CA VAL A 504 14.07 26.89 -6.60
C VAL A 504 13.00 26.16 -5.78
N PHE A 505 12.99 24.82 -5.76
CA PHE A 505 12.03 24.06 -4.97
C PHE A 505 12.29 24.11 -3.46
N THR A 506 13.49 24.49 -3.02
CA THR A 506 13.81 24.69 -1.60
C THR A 506 13.14 25.93 -1.00
N GLU A 507 12.64 26.85 -1.85
CA GLU A 507 11.87 28.03 -1.48
C GLU A 507 10.34 27.79 -1.52
N CYS A 508 9.89 26.64 -2.02
CA CYS A 508 8.47 26.30 -2.13
C CYS A 508 7.93 25.74 -0.81
N LYS A 509 6.69 26.08 -0.47
CA LYS A 509 6.00 25.48 0.68
C LYS A 509 5.63 24.03 0.34
N VAL A 510 6.02 23.10 1.20
CA VAL A 510 5.57 21.70 1.14
C VAL A 510 4.08 21.61 1.50
N LEU A 511 3.32 20.83 0.73
CA LEU A 511 1.90 20.52 0.93
C LEU A 511 1.66 19.05 1.26
N VAL A 512 2.54 18.18 0.78
CA VAL A 512 2.68 16.76 1.11
C VAL A 512 4.18 16.49 1.09
N ASP A 513 4.76 16.03 2.19
CA ASP A 513 6.18 15.66 2.28
C ASP A 513 6.43 14.24 1.71
N ALA A 514 7.67 13.75 1.84
CA ALA A 514 8.09 12.45 1.32
C ALA A 514 7.39 11.26 2.00
N GLU A 515 7.05 11.41 3.27
CA GLU A 515 6.52 10.36 4.15
C GLU A 515 5.01 10.22 3.94
N ALA A 516 4.32 11.33 3.68
CA ALA A 516 2.93 11.35 3.20
C ALA A 516 2.78 11.19 1.67
N GLY A 517 3.90 11.10 0.95
CA GLY A 517 3.94 11.08 -0.51
C GLY A 517 3.79 9.69 -1.10
N VAL A 518 2.81 9.49 -2.00
CA VAL A 518 2.65 8.22 -2.72
C VAL A 518 3.93 7.86 -3.48
N VAL A 519 4.57 6.74 -3.13
CA VAL A 519 5.78 6.23 -3.79
C VAL A 519 5.53 5.99 -5.29
N LEU A 520 6.39 6.52 -6.15
CA LEU A 520 6.19 6.55 -7.61
C LEU A 520 6.02 5.13 -8.24
N PRO A 521 6.89 4.14 -7.97
CA PRO A 521 6.63 2.74 -8.37
C PRO A 521 5.29 2.16 -7.90
N THR A 522 4.84 2.52 -6.68
CA THR A 522 3.57 2.05 -6.11
C THR A 522 2.37 2.66 -6.81
N ALA A 523 2.42 3.95 -7.19
CA ALA A 523 1.40 4.59 -8.02
C ALA A 523 1.19 3.86 -9.36
N LEU A 524 2.28 3.49 -10.03
CA LEU A 524 2.25 2.71 -11.28
C LEU A 524 1.69 1.30 -11.06
N LYS A 525 2.12 0.57 -10.01
CA LYS A 525 1.53 -0.74 -9.71
C LYS A 525 0.02 -0.64 -9.45
N ASN A 526 -0.41 0.32 -8.64
CA ASN A 526 -1.83 0.46 -8.29
C ASN A 526 -2.68 0.73 -9.54
N HIS A 527 -2.17 1.55 -10.47
CA HIS A 527 -2.78 1.75 -11.79
C HIS A 527 -2.92 0.44 -12.60
N PHE A 528 -1.88 -0.40 -12.68
CA PHE A 528 -1.97 -1.70 -13.35
C PHE A 528 -2.97 -2.67 -12.68
N VAL A 529 -3.04 -2.67 -11.34
CA VAL A 529 -4.06 -3.43 -10.60
C VAL A 529 -5.46 -2.95 -10.97
N THR A 530 -5.68 -1.64 -11.07
CA THR A 530 -6.96 -1.07 -11.54
C THR A 530 -7.30 -1.51 -12.97
N LEU A 531 -6.36 -1.45 -13.92
CA LEU A 531 -6.57 -1.93 -15.29
C LEU A 531 -6.91 -3.43 -15.34
N GLY A 532 -6.25 -4.25 -14.50
CA GLY A 532 -6.52 -5.68 -14.38
C GLY A 532 -7.92 -5.98 -13.83
N VAL A 533 -8.36 -5.23 -12.81
CA VAL A 533 -9.73 -5.34 -12.25
C VAL A 533 -10.77 -4.90 -13.28
N LEU A 534 -10.58 -3.77 -13.95
CA LEU A 534 -11.47 -3.28 -15.01
C LEU A 534 -11.59 -4.27 -16.18
N SER A 535 -10.48 -4.92 -16.54
CA SER A 535 -10.45 -5.95 -17.59
C SER A 535 -11.27 -7.18 -17.21
N LYS A 536 -11.06 -7.72 -16.00
CA LYS A 536 -11.85 -8.85 -15.47
C LYS A 536 -13.34 -8.52 -15.35
N TRP A 537 -13.67 -7.30 -14.91
CA TRP A 537 -15.07 -6.87 -14.78
C TRP A 537 -15.76 -6.72 -16.14
N ASN A 538 -15.07 -6.16 -17.15
CA ASN A 538 -15.59 -6.07 -18.52
C ASN A 538 -15.87 -7.47 -19.12
N GLN A 539 -14.96 -8.43 -18.90
CA GLN A 539 -15.16 -9.83 -19.30
C GLN A 539 -16.39 -10.45 -18.61
N GLN A 540 -16.57 -10.26 -17.30
CA GLN A 540 -17.75 -10.76 -16.58
C GLN A 540 -19.07 -10.13 -17.06
N VAL A 541 -19.08 -8.84 -17.39
CA VAL A 541 -20.27 -8.16 -17.97
C VAL A 541 -20.57 -8.69 -19.38
N ALA A 542 -19.55 -8.93 -20.21
CA ALA A 542 -19.72 -9.51 -21.54
C ALA A 542 -20.25 -10.95 -21.52
N LEU A 543 -19.95 -11.72 -20.47
CA LEU A 543 -20.41 -13.10 -20.28
C LEU A 543 -21.82 -13.22 -19.66
N SER A 544 -22.47 -12.12 -19.30
CA SER A 544 -23.79 -12.13 -18.64
C SER A 544 -24.95 -12.38 -19.63
N PRO A 545 -25.78 -13.43 -19.45
CA PRO A 545 -26.96 -13.66 -20.29
C PRO A 545 -27.98 -12.50 -20.27
N LEU A 546 -28.03 -11.76 -19.16
CA LEU A 546 -28.86 -10.56 -19.04
C LEU A 546 -28.42 -9.46 -20.00
N ALA A 547 -27.11 -9.28 -20.23
CA ALA A 547 -26.60 -8.27 -21.16
C ALA A 547 -27.08 -8.54 -22.59
N ALA A 548 -27.10 -9.80 -23.03
CA ALA A 548 -27.65 -10.21 -24.32
C ALA A 548 -29.17 -9.98 -24.40
N PHE A 549 -29.92 -10.35 -23.35
CA PHE A 549 -31.37 -10.16 -23.27
C PHE A 549 -31.79 -8.68 -23.43
N TRP A 550 -31.11 -7.76 -22.74
CA TRP A 550 -31.35 -6.31 -22.90
C TRP A 550 -30.98 -5.80 -24.30
N LYS A 551 -29.86 -6.27 -24.88
CA LYS A 551 -29.41 -5.89 -26.23
C LYS A 551 -30.33 -6.38 -27.36
N GLN A 552 -31.12 -7.43 -27.11
CA GLN A 552 -32.12 -7.95 -28.05
C GLN A 552 -33.47 -7.24 -27.89
N ARG A 553 -33.86 -6.89 -26.65
CA ARG A 553 -35.15 -6.24 -26.34
C ARG A 553 -35.21 -4.76 -26.73
N SER A 554 -34.07 -4.08 -26.86
CA SER A 554 -34.01 -2.69 -27.36
C SER A 554 -34.30 -2.53 -28.86
N LYS A 555 -34.40 -3.63 -29.63
CA LYS A 555 -34.66 -3.61 -31.08
C LYS A 555 -36.12 -3.83 -31.49
N THR A 556 -37.03 -4.05 -30.53
CA THR A 556 -38.43 -4.47 -30.83
C THR A 556 -39.51 -3.51 -30.34
N HIS A 557 -39.17 -2.30 -29.89
CA HIS A 557 -40.14 -1.27 -29.48
C HIS A 557 -39.98 0.06 -30.24
N HIS A 558 -40.27 0.04 -31.54
CA HIS A 558 -40.65 1.24 -32.30
C HIS A 558 -41.96 0.98 -33.07
N SER A 559 -43.09 1.19 -32.40
CA SER A 559 -44.41 1.35 -33.01
C SER A 559 -45.40 1.88 -31.97
N LEU A 560 -45.91 3.10 -32.20
CA LEU A 560 -47.12 3.76 -31.69
C LEU A 560 -46.85 5.23 -31.34
N ASP A 561 -47.40 6.13 -32.16
CA ASP A 561 -47.29 7.58 -32.01
C ASP A 561 -48.33 8.17 -31.06
N ALA A 562 -47.99 9.26 -30.35
CA ALA A 562 -48.74 10.53 -30.38
C ALA A 562 -48.16 11.60 -29.42
N ASN A 563 -47.90 12.80 -29.96
CA ASN A 563 -47.84 14.11 -29.27
C ASN A 563 -47.07 14.25 -27.93
N GLY A 564 -45.87 14.83 -28.00
CA GLY A 564 -45.21 15.46 -26.84
C GLY A 564 -43.78 15.90 -27.16
N SER A 565 -43.47 17.19 -27.07
CA SER A 565 -42.14 17.73 -27.39
C SER A 565 -41.06 17.22 -26.44
N ALA A 566 -40.01 16.60 -26.97
CA ALA A 566 -38.79 16.28 -26.25
C ALA A 566 -37.63 17.17 -26.73
N HIS A 567 -36.98 17.88 -25.81
CA HIS A 567 -35.65 18.45 -26.07
C HIS A 567 -34.61 17.32 -26.08
N GLY A 568 -33.56 17.46 -26.89
CA GLY A 568 -32.48 16.47 -26.97
C GLY A 568 -31.77 16.28 -25.63
N GLY A 569 -31.53 15.02 -25.26
CA GLY A 569 -30.65 14.67 -24.15
C GLY A 569 -29.17 14.86 -24.52
N PRO A 570 -28.26 14.98 -23.53
CA PRO A 570 -26.84 15.18 -23.79
C PRO A 570 -26.18 13.93 -24.38
N GLU A 571 -25.34 14.13 -25.40
CA GLU A 571 -24.42 13.09 -25.84
C GLU A 571 -23.39 12.76 -24.74
N HIS A 572 -23.01 11.50 -24.63
CA HIS A 572 -21.91 11.07 -23.75
C HIS A 572 -20.57 11.55 -24.31
N LYS A 573 -20.21 12.79 -23.93
CA LYS A 573 -18.88 13.39 -24.10
C LYS A 573 -17.77 12.39 -23.75
N ARG A 574 -16.88 12.10 -24.71
CA ARG A 574 -15.72 11.21 -24.50
C ARG A 574 -14.69 11.86 -23.60
N VAL A 575 -14.17 11.09 -22.65
CA VAL A 575 -13.06 11.46 -21.76
C VAL A 575 -11.74 11.15 -22.48
N HIS A 576 -10.81 12.12 -22.51
CA HIS A 576 -9.48 11.92 -23.11
C HIS A 576 -8.51 11.31 -22.09
N ASN A 577 -8.59 9.99 -21.89
CA ASN A 577 -7.53 9.26 -21.21
C ASN A 577 -6.23 9.39 -22.03
N HIS A 578 -5.21 10.06 -21.48
CA HIS A 578 -3.92 10.39 -22.12
C HIS A 578 -3.04 9.14 -22.32
N GLY A 579 -3.50 8.14 -23.09
CA GLY A 579 -2.87 6.83 -23.23
C GLY A 579 -2.90 5.93 -21.98
N VAL A 580 -3.12 6.49 -20.78
CA VAL A 580 -3.04 5.78 -19.50
C VAL A 580 -4.03 4.63 -19.33
N ALA A 581 -5.18 4.65 -20.00
CA ALA A 581 -6.20 3.59 -19.91
C ALA A 581 -7.06 3.57 -21.18
N VAL A 582 -6.83 2.62 -22.07
CA VAL A 582 -7.61 2.45 -23.31
C VAL A 582 -8.13 1.02 -23.43
N HIS A 583 -9.22 0.81 -24.17
CA HIS A 583 -9.71 -0.55 -24.46
C HIS A 583 -8.77 -1.27 -25.43
N HIS A 584 -8.46 -2.54 -25.15
CA HIS A 584 -7.58 -3.30 -26.03
C HIS A 584 -8.29 -3.63 -27.36
N PRO A 585 -7.66 -3.47 -28.55
CA PRO A 585 -8.36 -3.55 -29.84
C PRO A 585 -9.02 -4.89 -30.18
N ASN A 586 -8.60 -5.98 -29.55
CA ASN A 586 -9.24 -7.30 -29.72
C ASN A 586 -10.46 -7.53 -28.79
N GLY A 587 -10.76 -6.58 -27.89
CA GLY A 587 -11.85 -6.65 -26.91
C GLY A 587 -11.49 -7.23 -25.53
N GLU A 588 -10.27 -7.73 -25.31
CA GLU A 588 -9.86 -8.47 -24.10
C GLU A 588 -9.56 -7.58 -22.86
N GLY A 589 -10.28 -6.46 -22.70
CA GLY A 589 -10.18 -5.60 -21.51
C GLY A 589 -9.54 -4.24 -21.78
N TYR A 590 -8.53 -3.89 -20.98
CA TYR A 590 -7.84 -2.60 -20.98
C TYR A 590 -6.31 -2.75 -21.08
N CYS A 591 -5.69 -1.77 -21.72
CA CYS A 591 -4.26 -1.66 -21.97
C CYS A 591 -3.84 -0.17 -21.90
N ILE A 592 -2.58 0.12 -22.24
CA ILE A 592 -2.07 1.50 -22.37
C ILE A 592 -1.70 1.82 -23.83
N GLN A 593 -1.81 3.09 -24.21
CA GLN A 593 -1.32 3.61 -25.50
C GLN A 593 -0.66 5.00 -25.32
N PRO A 594 0.51 5.09 -24.66
CA PRO A 594 1.18 6.38 -24.44
C PRO A 594 1.76 6.94 -25.74
N VAL A 595 1.56 8.24 -25.95
CA VAL A 595 2.05 8.98 -27.13
C VAL A 595 2.86 10.22 -26.72
N VAL A 596 3.56 10.80 -27.69
CA VAL A 596 4.16 12.14 -27.59
C VAL A 596 3.10 13.17 -27.99
N GLU A 597 2.96 14.25 -27.21
CA GLU A 597 1.82 15.19 -27.30
C GLU A 597 2.26 16.66 -27.41
N GLY A 598 3.53 16.93 -27.71
CA GLY A 598 4.08 18.29 -27.79
C GLY A 598 4.10 19.01 -26.44
N ARG A 599 4.26 18.27 -25.35
CA ARG A 599 4.53 18.80 -24.00
C ARG A 599 5.89 19.52 -23.93
N ILE A 600 6.90 19.06 -24.68
CA ILE A 600 8.26 19.61 -24.60
C ILE A 600 8.85 19.80 -26.01
N VAL A 601 8.78 21.02 -26.54
CA VAL A 601 9.19 21.32 -27.93
C VAL A 601 10.51 22.12 -27.98
N ASN A 602 11.51 21.53 -28.63
CA ASN A 602 12.75 22.22 -29.01
C ASN A 602 12.54 22.99 -30.33
N ILE A 603 12.56 24.33 -30.30
CA ILE A 603 12.23 25.13 -31.49
C ILE A 603 13.33 25.17 -32.57
N ARG A 604 14.42 24.39 -32.41
CA ARG A 604 15.52 24.25 -33.39
C ARG A 604 15.98 22.80 -33.61
N GLY A 605 15.20 21.81 -33.14
CA GLY A 605 15.50 20.40 -33.35
C GLY A 605 14.93 19.86 -34.67
N GLU A 606 15.20 18.58 -34.95
CA GLU A 606 14.48 17.79 -35.98
C GLU A 606 12.95 17.86 -35.75
N ASP A 607 12.56 18.00 -34.48
CA ASP A 607 11.18 18.18 -34.03
C ASP A 607 10.50 19.39 -34.70
N ALA A 608 11.24 20.41 -35.14
CA ALA A 608 10.65 21.61 -35.76
C ALA A 608 10.05 21.31 -37.16
N GLU A 609 10.74 20.53 -38.00
CA GLU A 609 10.22 20.11 -39.31
C GLU A 609 9.09 19.08 -39.13
N PHE A 610 9.23 18.18 -38.14
CA PHE A 610 8.18 17.22 -37.79
C PHE A 610 6.89 17.89 -37.33
N TRP A 611 6.95 18.84 -36.38
CA TRP A 611 5.75 19.54 -35.90
C TRP A 611 5.14 20.46 -36.96
N GLU A 612 5.95 21.11 -37.81
CA GLU A 612 5.42 21.82 -38.98
C GLU A 612 4.67 20.90 -39.96
N GLN A 613 4.92 19.59 -39.95
CA GLN A 613 4.24 18.63 -40.79
C GLN A 613 3.02 17.99 -40.09
N GLU A 614 3.16 17.57 -38.83
CA GLU A 614 2.05 17.04 -38.00
C GLU A 614 0.95 18.09 -37.77
N GLU A 615 1.28 19.38 -37.61
CA GLU A 615 0.30 20.46 -37.45
C GLU A 615 -0.51 20.65 -38.75
N LYS A 616 0.13 20.60 -39.92
CA LYS A 616 -0.55 20.62 -41.24
C LYS A 616 -1.40 19.36 -41.46
N GLU A 617 -0.88 18.18 -41.12
CA GLU A 617 -1.63 16.92 -41.22
C GLU A 617 -2.79 16.86 -40.21
N ALA A 618 -2.69 17.52 -39.05
CA ALA A 618 -3.79 17.67 -38.09
C ALA A 618 -4.87 18.63 -38.63
N GLU A 619 -4.49 19.78 -39.18
CA GLU A 619 -5.41 20.69 -39.88
C GLU A 619 -6.12 19.99 -41.06
N GLU A 620 -5.41 19.16 -41.85
CA GLU A 620 -6.04 18.36 -42.90
C GLU A 620 -6.98 17.28 -42.34
N ARG A 621 -6.59 16.55 -41.28
CA ARG A 621 -7.46 15.53 -40.63
C ARG A 621 -8.75 16.17 -40.09
N VAL A 622 -8.67 17.33 -39.43
CA VAL A 622 -9.84 18.09 -38.97
C VAL A 622 -10.65 18.62 -40.16
N GLY A 623 -10.01 19.20 -41.16
CA GLY A 623 -10.65 19.74 -42.36
C GLY A 623 -11.28 18.68 -43.27
N GLN A 624 -10.82 17.42 -43.22
CA GLN A 624 -11.47 16.27 -43.85
C GLN A 624 -12.66 15.79 -43.01
N SER A 625 -12.52 15.72 -41.68
CA SER A 625 -13.61 15.35 -40.77
C SER A 625 -14.79 16.33 -40.85
N MET A 626 -14.53 17.65 -40.90
CA MET A 626 -15.58 18.66 -41.09
C MET A 626 -16.27 18.55 -42.45
N ARG A 627 -15.51 18.33 -43.55
CA ARG A 627 -16.10 18.12 -44.88
C ARG A 627 -16.98 16.88 -44.91
N ARG A 628 -16.51 15.78 -44.33
CA ARG A 628 -17.27 14.53 -44.22
C ARG A 628 -18.55 14.71 -43.40
N ALA A 629 -18.50 15.42 -42.27
CA ALA A 629 -19.68 15.72 -41.48
C ALA A 629 -20.69 16.58 -42.26
N GLN A 630 -20.22 17.54 -43.07
CA GLN A 630 -21.06 18.37 -43.94
C GLN A 630 -21.64 17.57 -45.13
N GLU A 631 -20.92 16.58 -45.65
CA GLU A 631 -21.40 15.67 -46.69
C GLU A 631 -22.47 14.70 -46.13
N GLU A 632 -22.22 14.10 -44.96
CA GLU A 632 -23.17 13.23 -44.26
C GLU A 632 -24.43 14.02 -43.81
N GLU A 633 -24.30 15.29 -43.39
CA GLU A 633 -25.43 16.20 -43.09
C GLU A 633 -26.20 16.61 -44.36
N ALA A 634 -25.51 16.86 -45.49
CA ALA A 634 -26.16 17.21 -46.76
C ALA A 634 -26.88 16.01 -47.40
N GLU A 635 -26.36 14.79 -47.24
CA GLU A 635 -27.02 13.56 -47.67
C GLU A 635 -28.28 13.29 -46.83
N ALA A 636 -28.21 13.51 -45.51
CA ALA A 636 -29.36 13.41 -44.59
C ALA A 636 -30.48 14.44 -44.86
N GLN A 637 -30.18 15.54 -45.57
CA GLN A 637 -31.17 16.58 -45.92
C GLN A 637 -31.84 16.39 -47.29
N GLN A 638 -31.51 15.34 -48.06
CA GLN A 638 -32.19 15.07 -49.33
C GLN A 638 -33.59 14.45 -49.12
N PRO A 639 -34.66 15.01 -49.70
CA PRO A 639 -36.00 14.45 -49.57
C PRO A 639 -36.14 13.14 -50.38
N PRO A 640 -36.82 12.11 -49.84
CA PRO A 640 -36.94 10.81 -50.51
C PRO A 640 -37.75 10.91 -51.81
N ALA A 641 -37.20 10.36 -52.90
CA ALA A 641 -37.86 10.33 -54.20
C ALA A 641 -39.15 9.49 -54.17
N ALA A 642 -40.27 10.07 -54.61
CA ALA A 642 -41.59 9.43 -54.55
C ALA A 642 -41.76 8.32 -55.62
N PRO A 643 -42.37 7.17 -55.29
CA PRO A 643 -42.52 6.05 -56.23
C PRO A 643 -43.74 6.20 -57.15
N SER A 644 -43.50 6.24 -58.48
CA SER A 644 -44.55 6.16 -59.50
C SER A 644 -44.77 4.72 -60.00
N LYS A 645 -46.02 4.27 -60.10
CA LYS A 645 -46.38 2.94 -60.63
C LYS A 645 -46.64 2.94 -62.15
N ALA A 646 -46.39 1.77 -62.74
CA ALA A 646 -47.09 1.14 -63.88
C ALA A 646 -46.59 1.31 -65.34
N VAL A 647 -46.02 0.20 -65.86
CA VAL A 647 -46.39 -0.52 -67.11
C VAL A 647 -46.44 0.22 -68.46
N ALA A 648 -45.54 -0.15 -69.40
CA ALA A 648 -45.90 -0.83 -70.67
C ALA A 648 -44.69 -1.21 -71.58
N VAL A 649 -44.55 -2.52 -71.86
CA VAL A 649 -44.19 -3.24 -73.11
C VAL A 649 -43.27 -2.61 -74.19
N GLU A 650 -42.13 -3.27 -74.47
CA GLU A 650 -41.63 -3.81 -75.77
C GLU A 650 -40.27 -4.53 -75.54
N VAL A 651 -39.71 -5.39 -76.41
CA VAL A 651 -40.08 -6.74 -76.94
C VAL A 651 -38.82 -7.33 -77.66
N ALA A 652 -38.73 -8.66 -77.89
CA ALA A 652 -37.64 -9.41 -78.56
C ALA A 652 -36.31 -9.55 -77.75
N GLU A 653 -35.50 -10.61 -77.84
CA GLU A 653 -35.47 -11.91 -78.58
C GLU A 653 -34.77 -12.95 -77.63
N GLU A 654 -35.31 -14.14 -77.30
CA GLU A 654 -35.32 -15.46 -77.98
C GLU A 654 -34.23 -16.48 -77.54
N GLU A 655 -34.51 -17.78 -77.78
CA GLU A 655 -33.84 -19.05 -77.39
C GLU A 655 -34.06 -19.55 -75.92
N GLU A 656 -34.79 -20.64 -75.63
CA GLU A 656 -34.67 -22.09 -75.97
C GLU A 656 -33.60 -22.86 -75.14
N THR A 657 -33.78 -24.05 -74.52
CA THR A 657 -34.93 -24.93 -74.14
C THR A 657 -34.58 -25.65 -72.77
N THR A 658 -35.10 -26.78 -72.23
CA THR A 658 -36.03 -27.88 -72.62
C THR A 658 -36.64 -28.60 -71.36
N THR A 659 -37.85 -29.18 -71.51
CA THR A 659 -38.46 -30.44 -70.93
C THR A 659 -38.01 -31.13 -69.60
N VAL A 660 -38.83 -31.91 -68.84
CA VAL A 660 -40.30 -32.07 -68.58
C VAL A 660 -40.58 -33.24 -67.55
N GLN A 661 -41.86 -33.49 -67.16
CA GLN A 661 -42.43 -34.58 -66.30
C GLN A 661 -42.33 -34.36 -64.76
N ARG A 662 -43.41 -34.41 -63.94
CA ARG A 662 -44.53 -35.38 -63.64
C ARG A 662 -44.09 -36.54 -62.71
N SER A 663 -44.88 -37.03 -61.74
CA SER A 663 -46.33 -36.94 -61.40
C SER A 663 -46.56 -36.45 -59.94
N GLU A 664 -47.75 -36.03 -59.43
CA GLU A 664 -49.00 -36.78 -59.04
C GLU A 664 -48.70 -38.05 -58.21
N ASP A 665 -49.34 -38.37 -57.05
CA ASP A 665 -50.70 -38.02 -56.55
C ASP A 665 -50.92 -38.24 -55.01
N ALA A 666 -52.13 -37.95 -54.48
CA ALA A 666 -52.72 -38.27 -53.12
C ALA A 666 -52.12 -37.57 -51.84
N ALA A 667 -52.87 -37.00 -50.88
CA ALA A 667 -54.01 -37.42 -50.01
C ALA A 667 -53.57 -38.23 -48.75
N GLU A 668 -54.17 -38.13 -47.54
CA GLU A 668 -55.48 -37.60 -47.09
C GLU A 668 -55.42 -37.09 -45.60
N ASP A 669 -56.56 -36.76 -44.97
CA ASP A 669 -56.75 -36.06 -43.66
C ASP A 669 -56.32 -36.88 -42.38
N ASP A 670 -56.52 -36.52 -41.08
CA ASP A 670 -57.62 -35.78 -40.42
C ASP A 670 -57.35 -35.44 -38.91
N VAL A 671 -57.98 -34.35 -38.38
CA VAL A 671 -58.73 -34.23 -37.07
C VAL A 671 -58.11 -34.55 -35.67
N LEU A 672 -58.43 -33.93 -34.49
CA LEU A 672 -59.36 -32.86 -34.01
C LEU A 672 -58.85 -32.16 -32.70
N GLU A 673 -59.44 -30.98 -32.38
CA GLU A 673 -59.84 -30.34 -31.07
C GLU A 673 -59.14 -30.68 -29.72
N LEU A 674 -58.73 -29.73 -28.85
CA LEU A 674 -59.36 -28.56 -28.14
C LEU A 674 -60.19 -28.90 -26.88
N GLU A 675 -59.78 -28.35 -25.71
CA GLU A 675 -60.63 -27.71 -24.67
C GLU A 675 -59.81 -27.05 -23.53
N GLY A 676 -60.46 -26.25 -22.66
CA GLY A 676 -59.94 -25.69 -21.39
C GLY A 676 -60.91 -25.99 -20.23
N PRO A 677 -61.09 -25.16 -19.17
CA PRO A 677 -60.35 -23.94 -18.76
C PRO A 677 -60.12 -23.78 -17.21
N ASP A 678 -59.57 -22.61 -16.83
CA ASP A 678 -59.91 -21.79 -15.62
C ASP A 678 -59.39 -22.05 -14.17
N ALA A 679 -59.30 -20.92 -13.44
CA ALA A 679 -59.33 -20.66 -11.98
C ALA A 679 -58.32 -21.26 -10.94
N GLY A 680 -57.95 -20.46 -9.92
CA GLY A 680 -57.67 -20.97 -8.55
C GLY A 680 -56.56 -20.29 -7.72
N CYS A 681 -56.94 -19.54 -6.69
CA CYS A 681 -56.11 -18.70 -5.79
C CYS A 681 -55.20 -19.41 -4.73
N ASP A 682 -54.47 -18.55 -3.99
CA ASP A 682 -54.04 -18.63 -2.56
C ASP A 682 -52.80 -19.44 -2.08
N GLU A 683 -51.83 -18.66 -1.56
CA GLU A 683 -51.04 -18.74 -0.30
C GLU A 683 -50.47 -20.04 0.35
N VAL A 684 -49.57 -19.80 1.32
CA VAL A 684 -49.24 -20.59 2.55
C VAL A 684 -47.94 -21.44 2.57
N GLU A 685 -46.98 -20.93 3.37
CA GLU A 685 -45.93 -21.61 4.19
C GLU A 685 -44.82 -22.50 3.57
N GLY A 686 -43.69 -22.56 4.30
CA GLY A 686 -42.70 -23.65 4.29
C GLY A 686 -42.85 -24.50 5.58
N PRO A 687 -41.78 -24.97 6.26
CA PRO A 687 -40.36 -25.00 5.91
C PRO A 687 -39.76 -26.44 6.04
N ALA A 688 -38.45 -26.54 6.36
CA ALA A 688 -37.69 -27.76 6.68
C ALA A 688 -37.38 -28.72 5.49
N GLY A 689 -36.31 -29.53 5.53
CA GLY A 689 -35.18 -29.51 6.49
C GLY A 689 -34.31 -30.78 6.43
N ALA A 690 -33.07 -30.66 6.93
CA ALA A 690 -32.11 -31.73 7.31
C ALA A 690 -31.83 -32.89 6.31
N GLY A 691 -30.59 -32.97 5.82
CA GLY A 691 -30.04 -34.15 5.15
C GLY A 691 -28.53 -34.06 4.97
N ALA A 692 -27.76 -34.87 5.69
CA ALA A 692 -26.29 -34.85 5.67
C ALA A 692 -25.73 -36.22 5.27
N THR A 693 -24.69 -36.25 4.43
CA THR A 693 -23.75 -37.39 4.33
C THR A 693 -22.39 -36.98 3.74
N ALA A 694 -21.35 -37.17 4.56
CA ALA A 694 -20.01 -37.70 4.25
C ALA A 694 -19.27 -37.39 2.93
N ASN A 695 -18.04 -36.88 3.13
CA ASN A 695 -16.79 -37.20 2.43
C ASN A 695 -16.78 -37.33 0.90
N LYS A 696 -15.99 -36.47 0.26
CA LYS A 696 -14.62 -36.86 -0.08
C LYS A 696 -13.66 -35.68 -0.29
N ASP A 697 -12.41 -35.97 0.04
CA ASP A 697 -11.14 -35.53 -0.54
C ASP A 697 -11.26 -34.90 -1.95
N ASP A 698 -10.68 -33.71 -2.14
CA ASP A 698 -9.48 -33.49 -2.99
C ASP A 698 -8.86 -32.11 -2.65
N ASP A 699 -7.57 -31.94 -2.98
CA ASP A 699 -6.74 -30.75 -2.69
C ASP A 699 -6.80 -29.66 -3.80
N ASP A 700 -6.04 -28.57 -3.60
CA ASP A 700 -5.54 -27.58 -4.58
C ASP A 700 -6.51 -26.73 -5.43
N ASP A 701 -6.56 -25.42 -5.12
CA ASP A 701 -6.41 -24.25 -6.02
C ASP A 701 -6.79 -22.97 -5.22
N VAL A 702 -5.96 -21.98 -4.89
CA VAL A 702 -4.77 -21.37 -5.53
C VAL A 702 -5.09 -20.41 -6.69
N LEU A 703 -5.64 -19.22 -6.35
CA LEU A 703 -5.06 -17.89 -6.67
C LEU A 703 -5.88 -16.72 -6.09
#